data_AF-A0A6A4W4L6-F1
#
_entry.id   AF-A0A6A4W4L6-F1
#
_cell.length_a   1.000
_cell.length_b   1.000
_cell.length_c   1.000
_cell.angle_alpha   90.00
_cell.angle_beta   90.00
_cell.angle_gamma   90.00
#
_symmetry.space_group_name_H-M   'P 1'
#
loop_
_entity.id
_entity.type
_entity.pdbx_description
1 polymer ?
#
loop_
_entity_poly.entity_id
_entity_poly.type
_entity_poly.pdbx_seq_one_letter_code
_entity_poly.pdbx_strand_id
1 'polypeptide(L)'
;MADTGVARLDAKVRQGQEILAQLKPLRHIEGCDKLARKVSAELKFLQKLQRKPHMLKEDHLRSSNMESLQAIADTLSAAEGAVAVLAAFTCPETGERVVVDVVAAGGAEWIKVISRNPAALQRVSLGQGEFGQRSTQEQAERYLAAADGNRHYFRPPTVRFVFSAGVGRRLAERLRARGVTVTGQCIDDEQLGVAAGSDSDSDSSADELEEEREETAPLDQEEADNSGERVSATLGSLSPDSGLNLDVTAMLAYVSNLTNGHCHASFSEPVLSQQAAWERETPVKPALDRLFAGRQLVCCRSAERAFVSIVNTVGGPSEQARARLLLQRLQVVEDRTAPATALLAARGKVRGRSAAVFGTGEALRIPTVTANTGFVRAAAGQGVKLTALTHGSRALTEAKEHPPVEGAPAAAAAGGTQPVEDEGSSSSDTSPPSSDVDESVPGSPDAVAPLSQPSPLPVSELTVTAAPAGGGSTGAADGPVAAVDVAALESQQLTDASHLRLEPNLVLVAADAALDAPTAARWLQHTLTPKLLSGEMPSAELVSALVGLSGRHPEQIIEHCLLPLTAGELLTCDDLATRLVTEGLQETHRTQLVRRLCGRPLSPAAVSLLLSLLPVCPPSADLATTLTDRLESSAAEEQHRSSAAFARLLLLTVQRTGHLLDAGERARLAAAAERGRTALRRAVQAALRKLE
;
A
#
# COMPACT_ATOMS: atom_id res chain seq x y z
N MET A 1 -50.64 -4.32 -1.15
CA MET A 1 -49.32 -4.05 -0.52
C MET A 1 -48.36 -5.24 -0.63
N ALA A 2 -48.76 -6.50 -0.42
CA ALA A 2 -47.86 -7.65 -0.58
C ALA A 2 -47.37 -7.86 -2.04
N ASP A 3 -48.23 -7.60 -3.03
CA ASP A 3 -47.95 -7.82 -4.45
C ASP A 3 -46.86 -6.88 -5.03
N THR A 4 -46.85 -5.63 -4.58
CA THR A 4 -45.86 -4.61 -4.96
C THR A 4 -44.47 -4.86 -4.37
N GLY A 5 -44.39 -5.51 -3.20
CA GLY A 5 -43.11 -5.83 -2.55
C GLY A 5 -42.39 -6.99 -3.24
N VAL A 6 -43.14 -8.03 -3.64
CA VAL A 6 -42.59 -9.19 -4.36
C VAL A 6 -42.09 -8.77 -5.75
N ALA A 7 -42.84 -7.95 -6.49
CA ALA A 7 -42.40 -7.44 -7.79
C ALA A 7 -41.09 -6.62 -7.71
N ARG A 8 -40.93 -5.78 -6.66
CA ARG A 8 -39.69 -5.02 -6.43
C ARG A 8 -38.52 -5.93 -6.04
N LEU A 9 -38.77 -6.97 -5.26
CA LEU A 9 -37.77 -7.97 -4.92
C LEU A 9 -37.27 -8.73 -6.17
N ASP A 10 -38.20 -9.17 -7.01
CA ASP A 10 -37.89 -9.87 -8.26
C ASP A 10 -37.09 -9.00 -9.23
N ALA A 11 -37.41 -7.71 -9.30
CA ALA A 11 -36.64 -6.74 -10.07
C ALA A 11 -35.19 -6.63 -9.56
N LYS A 12 -34.97 -6.53 -8.25
CA LYS A 12 -33.60 -6.48 -7.68
C LYS A 12 -32.82 -7.79 -7.88
N VAL A 13 -33.50 -8.94 -7.86
CA VAL A 13 -32.84 -10.24 -8.17
C VAL A 13 -32.42 -10.30 -9.63
N ARG A 14 -33.27 -9.84 -10.56
CA ARG A 14 -32.93 -9.74 -11.98
C ARG A 14 -31.74 -8.80 -12.20
N GLN A 15 -31.76 -7.64 -11.56
CA GLN A 15 -30.66 -6.67 -11.59
C GLN A 15 -29.34 -7.33 -11.17
N GLY A 16 -29.31 -8.07 -10.06
CA GLY A 16 -28.09 -8.78 -9.64
C GLY A 16 -27.59 -9.82 -10.66
N GLN A 17 -28.48 -10.48 -11.39
CA GLN A 17 -28.11 -11.42 -12.47
C GLN A 17 -27.54 -10.69 -13.69
N GLU A 18 -28.10 -9.53 -14.04
CA GLU A 18 -27.64 -8.68 -15.13
C GLU A 18 -26.23 -8.13 -14.85
N ILE A 19 -25.97 -7.65 -13.63
CA ILE A 19 -24.63 -7.23 -13.20
C ILE A 19 -23.62 -8.37 -13.37
N LEU A 20 -23.94 -9.58 -12.92
CA LEU A 20 -23.03 -10.72 -13.06
C LEU A 20 -22.74 -11.07 -14.53
N ALA A 21 -23.72 -10.90 -15.42
CA ALA A 21 -23.50 -11.09 -16.85
C ALA A 21 -22.59 -10.01 -17.45
N GLN A 22 -22.78 -8.76 -17.05
CA GLN A 22 -21.97 -7.60 -17.44
C GLN A 22 -20.50 -7.73 -17.01
N LEU A 23 -20.22 -8.30 -15.83
CA LEU A 23 -18.86 -8.45 -15.31
C LEU A 23 -18.06 -9.58 -15.96
N LYS A 24 -18.70 -10.56 -16.63
CA LYS A 24 -18.00 -11.71 -17.25
C LYS A 24 -16.88 -11.31 -18.23
N PRO A 25 -17.09 -10.41 -19.21
CA PRO A 25 -16.02 -10.01 -20.13
C PRO A 25 -14.89 -9.20 -19.43
N LEU A 26 -15.16 -8.65 -18.25
CA LEU A 26 -14.24 -7.76 -17.52
C LEU A 26 -13.40 -8.50 -16.48
N ARG A 27 -13.44 -9.83 -16.42
CA ARG A 27 -12.70 -10.64 -15.44
C ARG A 27 -11.19 -10.51 -15.46
N HIS A 28 -10.64 -9.97 -16.56
CA HIS A 28 -9.22 -9.66 -16.67
C HIS A 28 -8.81 -8.42 -15.85
N ILE A 29 -9.77 -7.60 -15.41
CA ILE A 29 -9.54 -6.41 -14.59
C ILE A 29 -9.35 -6.84 -13.12
N GLU A 30 -8.33 -6.30 -12.48
CA GLU A 30 -8.03 -6.58 -11.07
C GLU A 30 -9.23 -6.25 -10.17
N GLY A 31 -9.59 -7.15 -9.25
CA GLY A 31 -10.72 -6.95 -8.34
C GLY A 31 -12.10 -7.23 -8.93
N CYS A 32 -12.23 -7.55 -10.22
CA CYS A 32 -13.53 -7.85 -10.83
C CYS A 32 -14.24 -9.03 -10.16
N ASP A 33 -13.52 -10.09 -9.78
CA ASP A 33 -14.09 -11.21 -9.04
C ASP A 33 -14.50 -10.83 -7.60
N LYS A 34 -13.86 -9.82 -6.99
CA LYS A 34 -14.27 -9.27 -5.68
C LYS A 34 -15.61 -8.56 -5.80
N LEU A 35 -15.81 -7.75 -6.84
CA LEU A 35 -17.11 -7.12 -7.12
C LEU A 35 -18.19 -8.19 -7.41
N ALA A 36 -17.89 -9.18 -8.25
CA ALA A 36 -18.82 -10.27 -8.56
C ALA A 36 -19.23 -11.07 -7.30
N ARG A 37 -18.30 -11.27 -6.34
CA ARG A 37 -18.62 -11.89 -5.03
C ARG A 37 -19.58 -11.03 -4.20
N LYS A 38 -19.38 -9.71 -4.13
CA LYS A 38 -20.30 -8.79 -3.43
C LYS A 38 -21.71 -8.84 -4.03
N VAL A 39 -21.82 -8.79 -5.36
CA VAL A 39 -23.10 -8.95 -6.08
C VAL A 39 -23.75 -10.30 -5.79
N SER A 40 -22.96 -11.37 -5.81
CA SER A 40 -23.45 -12.73 -5.53
C SER A 40 -23.96 -12.87 -4.09
N ALA A 41 -23.33 -12.20 -3.12
CA ALA A 41 -23.76 -12.22 -1.73
C ALA A 41 -25.13 -11.52 -1.56
N GLU A 42 -25.29 -10.34 -2.15
CA GLU A 42 -26.55 -9.60 -2.17
C GLU A 42 -27.65 -10.41 -2.88
N LEU A 43 -27.34 -10.99 -4.04
CA LEU A 43 -28.27 -11.85 -4.79
C LEU A 43 -28.76 -13.03 -3.95
N LYS A 44 -27.86 -13.72 -3.24
CA LYS A 44 -28.21 -14.84 -2.35
C LYS A 44 -29.13 -14.40 -1.22
N PHE A 45 -28.90 -13.21 -0.66
CA PHE A 45 -29.77 -12.63 0.37
C PHE A 45 -31.18 -12.38 -0.18
N LEU A 46 -31.29 -11.72 -1.34
CA LEU A 46 -32.58 -11.43 -1.97
C LEU A 46 -33.34 -12.71 -2.39
N GLN A 47 -32.63 -13.69 -2.95
CA GLN A 47 -33.21 -15.01 -3.30
C GLN A 47 -33.71 -15.78 -2.06
N LYS A 48 -33.05 -15.61 -0.91
CA LYS A 48 -33.53 -16.19 0.35
C LYS A 48 -34.84 -15.56 0.78
N LEU A 49 -35.03 -14.25 0.58
CA LEU A 49 -36.28 -13.54 0.83
C LEU A 49 -37.40 -13.97 -0.14
N GLN A 50 -37.08 -14.24 -1.41
CA GLN A 50 -38.05 -14.78 -2.38
C GLN A 50 -38.63 -16.12 -1.91
N ARG A 51 -37.79 -16.99 -1.34
CA ARG A 51 -38.21 -18.30 -0.80
C ARG A 51 -38.98 -18.18 0.52
N LYS A 52 -38.91 -17.05 1.21
CA LYS A 52 -39.58 -16.80 2.50
C LYS A 52 -40.30 -15.43 2.50
N PRO A 53 -41.39 -15.26 1.71
CA PRO A 53 -42.04 -13.96 1.53
C PRO A 53 -42.57 -13.34 2.83
N HIS A 54 -42.90 -14.16 3.82
CA HIS A 54 -43.35 -13.71 5.14
C HIS A 54 -42.28 -12.98 5.96
N MET A 55 -41.00 -13.08 5.58
CA MET A 55 -39.88 -12.35 6.19
C MET A 55 -39.55 -11.04 5.45
N LEU A 56 -40.25 -10.73 4.35
CA LEU A 56 -40.02 -9.53 3.57
C LEU A 56 -40.52 -8.30 4.34
N LYS A 57 -39.59 -7.39 4.64
CA LYS A 57 -39.87 -6.05 5.18
C LYS A 57 -39.50 -5.02 4.14
N GLU A 58 -40.18 -3.88 4.16
CA GLU A 58 -39.91 -2.78 3.23
C GLU A 58 -38.47 -2.23 3.38
N ASP A 59 -37.97 -2.23 4.61
CA ASP A 59 -36.59 -1.81 4.91
C ASP A 59 -35.55 -2.68 4.19
N HIS A 60 -35.78 -4.00 4.05
CA HIS A 60 -34.87 -4.89 3.31
C HIS A 60 -34.73 -4.53 1.82
N LEU A 61 -35.78 -3.93 1.24
CA LEU A 61 -35.75 -3.47 -0.15
C LEU A 61 -35.17 -2.06 -0.26
N ARG A 62 -35.44 -1.20 0.73
CA ARG A 62 -34.91 0.17 0.80
C ARG A 62 -33.40 0.20 1.07
N SER A 63 -32.88 -0.72 1.89
CA SER A 63 -31.47 -0.80 2.29
C SER A 63 -30.64 -1.76 1.43
N SER A 64 -31.12 -2.16 0.26
CA SER A 64 -30.39 -3.10 -0.60
C SER A 64 -29.27 -2.39 -1.34
N ASN A 65 -28.07 -2.97 -1.30
CA ASN A 65 -26.87 -2.46 -1.96
C ASN A 65 -26.90 -2.61 -3.49
N MET A 66 -27.98 -3.14 -4.07
CA MET A 66 -27.99 -3.48 -5.50
C MET A 66 -27.83 -2.26 -6.42
N GLU A 67 -28.36 -1.11 -6.02
CA GLU A 67 -28.23 0.14 -6.79
C GLU A 67 -26.79 0.66 -6.79
N SER A 68 -26.10 0.59 -5.66
CA SER A 68 -24.70 1.00 -5.57
C SER A 68 -23.78 0.04 -6.34
N LEU A 69 -24.03 -1.27 -6.25
CA LEU A 69 -23.27 -2.28 -7.00
C LEU A 69 -23.48 -2.16 -8.52
N GLN A 70 -24.71 -1.87 -8.98
CA GLN A 70 -24.99 -1.60 -10.38
C GLN A 70 -24.22 -0.37 -10.86
N ALA A 71 -24.26 0.72 -10.10
CA ALA A 71 -23.57 1.95 -10.47
C ALA A 71 -22.05 1.77 -10.60
N ILE A 72 -21.44 0.93 -9.76
CA ILE A 72 -20.01 0.56 -9.89
C ILE A 72 -19.79 -0.25 -11.17
N ALA A 73 -20.62 -1.25 -11.46
CA ALA A 73 -20.50 -2.09 -12.66
C ALA A 73 -20.66 -1.29 -13.96
N ASP A 74 -21.61 -0.35 -13.99
CA ASP A 74 -21.84 0.55 -15.13
C ASP A 74 -20.66 1.49 -15.34
N THR A 75 -20.16 2.07 -14.25
CA THR A 75 -18.97 2.92 -14.28
C THR A 75 -17.75 2.15 -14.78
N LEU A 76 -17.55 0.92 -14.30
CA LEU A 76 -16.45 0.05 -14.75
C LEU A 76 -16.54 -0.27 -16.24
N SER A 77 -17.75 -0.55 -16.73
CA SER A 77 -17.99 -0.90 -18.14
C SER A 77 -17.81 0.29 -19.09
N ALA A 78 -18.12 1.50 -18.61
CA ALA A 78 -17.98 2.74 -19.38
C ALA A 78 -16.57 3.34 -19.31
N ALA A 79 -15.75 2.94 -18.33
CA ALA A 79 -14.43 3.49 -18.10
C ALA A 79 -13.41 2.98 -19.14
N GLU A 80 -12.84 3.90 -19.92
CA GLU A 80 -11.77 3.58 -20.85
C GLU A 80 -10.47 3.22 -20.11
N GLY A 81 -9.84 2.11 -20.50
CA GLY A 81 -8.59 1.66 -19.90
C GLY A 81 -8.71 1.33 -18.40
N ALA A 82 -9.84 0.77 -17.96
CA ALA A 82 -10.01 0.28 -16.60
C ALA A 82 -9.00 -0.83 -16.27
N VAL A 83 -8.27 -0.68 -15.17
CA VAL A 83 -7.21 -1.61 -14.73
C VAL A 83 -7.52 -2.28 -13.41
N ALA A 84 -8.32 -1.65 -12.55
CA ALA A 84 -8.75 -2.23 -11.28
C ALA A 84 -10.13 -1.74 -10.84
N VAL A 85 -10.79 -2.52 -9.98
CA VAL A 85 -12.08 -2.19 -9.34
C VAL A 85 -12.03 -2.57 -7.85
N LEU A 86 -12.59 -1.75 -6.97
CA LEU A 86 -12.54 -1.90 -5.51
C LEU A 86 -11.10 -2.03 -4.95
N ALA A 87 -10.18 -1.25 -5.53
CA ALA A 87 -8.76 -1.23 -5.21
C ALA A 87 -8.48 -0.36 -3.98
N ALA A 88 -7.63 -0.82 -3.07
CA ALA A 88 -7.29 -0.10 -1.85
C ALA A 88 -5.94 0.60 -1.98
N PHE A 89 -5.89 1.87 -1.59
CA PHE A 89 -4.69 2.70 -1.60
C PHE A 89 -4.46 3.29 -0.22
N THR A 90 -3.21 3.35 0.22
CA THR A 90 -2.85 3.89 1.54
C THR A 90 -2.49 5.37 1.42
N CYS A 91 -3.08 6.22 2.26
CA CYS A 91 -2.67 7.60 2.43
C CYS A 91 -1.32 7.63 3.17
N PRO A 92 -0.22 8.15 2.57
CA PRO A 92 1.09 8.08 3.21
C PRO A 92 1.19 8.88 4.52
N GLU A 93 0.39 9.94 4.64
CA GLU A 93 0.43 10.85 5.79
C GLU A 93 -0.25 10.25 7.03
N THR A 94 -1.34 9.52 6.84
CA THR A 94 -2.17 9.00 7.94
C THR A 94 -2.10 7.48 8.08
N GLY A 95 -1.57 6.77 7.09
CA GLY A 95 -1.64 5.31 7.00
C GLY A 95 -3.06 4.77 6.74
N GLU A 96 -4.07 5.64 6.65
CA GLU A 96 -5.44 5.23 6.39
C GLU A 96 -5.61 4.71 4.95
N ARG A 97 -6.52 3.76 4.75
CA ARG A 97 -6.79 3.19 3.43
C ARG A 97 -8.02 3.84 2.79
N VAL A 98 -7.89 4.21 1.53
CA VAL A 98 -8.98 4.64 0.65
C VAL A 98 -9.26 3.53 -0.34
N VAL A 99 -10.50 3.05 -0.37
CA VAL A 99 -10.95 2.11 -1.41
C VAL A 99 -11.52 2.91 -2.57
N VAL A 100 -10.89 2.81 -3.74
CA VAL A 100 -11.30 3.40 -5.01
C VAL A 100 -12.19 2.40 -5.74
N ASP A 101 -13.37 2.86 -6.19
CA ASP A 101 -14.34 1.96 -6.82
C ASP A 101 -13.86 1.50 -8.21
N VAL A 102 -13.35 2.41 -9.04
CA VAL A 102 -12.79 2.08 -10.37
C VAL A 102 -11.49 2.86 -10.59
N VAL A 103 -10.44 2.16 -11.03
CA VAL A 103 -9.18 2.76 -11.49
C VAL A 103 -9.16 2.69 -13.02
N ALA A 104 -9.22 3.86 -13.65
CA ALA A 104 -9.40 4.04 -15.09
C ALA A 104 -8.17 4.70 -15.75
N ALA A 105 -8.23 4.89 -17.07
CA ALA A 105 -7.20 5.54 -17.86
C ALA A 105 -5.79 4.94 -17.63
N GLY A 106 -5.70 3.61 -17.53
CA GLY A 106 -4.46 2.89 -17.29
C GLY A 106 -3.85 3.08 -15.89
N GLY A 107 -4.58 3.71 -14.96
CA GLY A 107 -4.10 4.07 -13.61
C GLY A 107 -4.08 5.58 -13.32
N ALA A 108 -4.31 6.42 -14.33
CA ALA A 108 -4.25 7.89 -14.21
C ALA A 108 -5.53 8.54 -13.68
N GLU A 109 -6.62 7.79 -13.53
CA GLU A 109 -7.89 8.30 -13.01
C GLU A 109 -8.47 7.35 -11.95
N TRP A 110 -8.89 7.92 -10.83
CA TRP A 110 -9.59 7.25 -9.74
C TRP A 110 -11.03 7.71 -9.72
N ILE A 111 -11.96 6.75 -9.75
CA ILE A 111 -13.39 7.02 -9.79
C ILE A 111 -14.04 6.48 -8.52
N LYS A 112 -14.75 7.37 -7.81
CA LYS A 112 -15.62 7.05 -6.66
C LYS A 112 -17.07 7.17 -7.10
N VAL A 113 -17.83 6.11 -6.93
CA VAL A 113 -19.26 6.06 -7.25
C VAL A 113 -20.07 6.34 -5.99
N ILE A 114 -21.00 7.29 -6.08
CA ILE A 114 -21.84 7.74 -4.98
C ILE A 114 -23.30 7.57 -5.40
N SER A 115 -24.00 6.67 -4.74
CA SER A 115 -25.42 6.37 -5.01
C SER A 115 -26.37 6.88 -3.93
N ARG A 116 -25.87 7.73 -3.02
CA ARG A 116 -26.65 8.27 -1.89
C ARG A 116 -27.63 9.35 -2.34
N ASN A 117 -28.71 9.52 -1.57
CA ASN A 117 -29.72 10.55 -1.80
C ASN A 117 -29.08 11.96 -1.83
N PRO A 118 -29.28 12.75 -2.91
CA PRO A 118 -28.69 14.08 -3.06
C PRO A 118 -29.06 15.07 -1.94
N ALA A 119 -30.30 15.03 -1.44
CA ALA A 119 -30.76 15.92 -0.38
C ALA A 119 -30.05 15.62 0.96
N ALA A 120 -29.83 14.33 1.25
CA ALA A 120 -29.08 13.90 2.44
C ALA A 120 -27.61 14.33 2.35
N LEU A 121 -26.98 14.15 1.19
CA LEU A 121 -25.60 14.60 0.95
C LEU A 121 -25.44 16.11 1.13
N GLN A 122 -26.42 16.89 0.64
CA GLN A 122 -26.42 18.34 0.77
C GLN A 122 -26.54 18.78 2.25
N ARG A 123 -27.44 18.16 3.03
CA ARG A 123 -27.60 18.43 4.48
C ARG A 123 -26.30 18.17 5.25
N VAL A 124 -25.67 17.02 5.04
CA VAL A 124 -24.39 16.67 5.69
C VAL A 124 -23.30 17.68 5.33
N SER A 125 -23.24 18.09 4.06
CA SER A 125 -22.27 19.08 3.59
C SER A 125 -22.45 20.48 4.21
N LEU A 126 -23.65 20.82 4.70
CA LEU A 126 -23.93 22.07 5.42
C LEU A 126 -23.66 21.97 6.93
N GLY A 127 -23.06 20.87 7.40
CA GLY A 127 -22.77 20.65 8.82
C GLY A 127 -23.98 20.15 9.62
N GLN A 128 -25.06 19.74 8.95
CA GLN A 128 -26.27 19.16 9.57
C GLN A 128 -26.22 17.62 9.62
N GLY A 129 -25.02 17.04 9.54
CA GLY A 129 -24.81 15.59 9.61
C GLY A 129 -24.79 15.06 11.04
N GLU A 130 -24.98 13.75 11.19
CA GLU A 130 -24.87 13.08 12.48
C GLU A 130 -23.40 12.92 12.91
N PHE A 131 -23.15 12.76 14.22
CA PHE A 131 -21.80 12.61 14.75
C PHE A 131 -21.09 11.37 14.17
N GLY A 132 -19.91 11.56 13.58
CA GLY A 132 -19.14 10.50 12.91
C GLY A 132 -19.46 10.35 11.41
N GLN A 133 -20.51 11.02 10.93
CA GLN A 133 -20.86 11.04 9.51
C GLN A 133 -19.94 12.00 8.76
N ARG A 134 -18.99 11.46 7.99
CA ARG A 134 -18.07 12.24 7.17
C ARG A 134 -18.80 12.89 6.00
N SER A 135 -18.44 14.13 5.69
CA SER A 135 -18.96 14.81 4.52
C SER A 135 -18.33 14.28 3.23
N THR A 136 -19.04 14.36 2.10
CA THR A 136 -18.47 14.02 0.78
C THR A 136 -17.25 14.89 0.43
N GLN A 137 -17.15 16.07 1.05
CA GLN A 137 -16.00 16.97 0.90
C GLN A 137 -14.77 16.43 1.63
N GLU A 138 -14.92 15.95 2.88
CA GLU A 138 -13.84 15.25 3.59
C GLU A 138 -13.41 13.99 2.86
N GLN A 139 -14.35 13.24 2.29
CA GLN A 139 -14.04 12.07 1.47
C GLN A 139 -13.21 12.46 0.23
N ALA A 140 -13.58 13.55 -0.45
CA ALA A 140 -12.81 14.09 -1.57
C ALA A 140 -11.38 14.49 -1.16
N GLU A 141 -11.21 15.16 -0.02
CA GLU A 141 -9.90 15.55 0.52
C GLU A 141 -9.02 14.32 0.77
N ARG A 142 -9.57 13.25 1.36
CA ARG A 142 -8.85 11.98 1.56
C ARG A 142 -8.45 11.31 0.25
N TYR A 143 -9.35 11.29 -0.73
CA TYR A 143 -9.04 10.76 -2.06
C TYR A 143 -7.91 11.52 -2.74
N LEU A 144 -7.92 12.85 -2.65
CA LEU A 144 -6.88 13.70 -3.23
C LEU A 144 -5.53 13.52 -2.52
N ALA A 145 -5.51 13.44 -1.19
CA ALA A 145 -4.31 13.16 -0.41
C ALA A 145 -3.74 11.76 -0.73
N ALA A 146 -4.60 10.74 -0.79
CA ALA A 146 -4.20 9.40 -1.17
C ALA A 146 -3.68 9.35 -2.62
N ALA A 147 -4.31 10.07 -3.56
CA ALA A 147 -3.85 10.15 -4.94
C ALA A 147 -2.46 10.83 -5.04
N ASP A 148 -2.18 11.88 -4.27
CA ASP A 148 -0.86 12.52 -4.23
C ASP A 148 0.24 11.60 -3.70
N GLY A 149 -0.13 10.76 -2.73
CA GLY A 149 0.73 9.72 -2.18
C GLY A 149 0.98 8.53 -3.11
N ASN A 150 0.01 8.20 -3.96
CA ASN A 150 0.02 7.00 -4.81
C ASN A 150 0.17 7.37 -6.29
N ARG A 151 1.27 8.05 -6.61
CA ARG A 151 1.52 8.60 -7.94
C ARG A 151 1.58 7.50 -9.01
N HIS A 152 0.87 7.72 -10.10
CA HIS A 152 0.96 6.94 -11.31
C HIS A 152 1.92 7.64 -12.28
N TYR A 153 3.05 6.99 -12.60
CA TYR A 153 4.12 7.58 -13.41
C TYR A 153 4.54 8.99 -12.93
N PHE A 154 4.79 9.12 -11.62
CA PHE A 154 5.18 10.36 -10.93
C PHE A 154 4.11 11.47 -10.87
N ARG A 155 2.90 11.21 -11.39
CA ARG A 155 1.78 12.15 -11.32
C ARG A 155 0.68 11.62 -10.41
N PRO A 156 0.04 12.47 -9.60
CA PRO A 156 -1.17 12.07 -8.88
C PRO A 156 -2.26 11.68 -9.88
N PRO A 157 -2.96 10.54 -9.69
CA PRO A 157 -4.17 10.24 -10.43
C PRO A 157 -5.21 11.34 -10.25
N THR A 158 -5.95 11.65 -11.32
CA THR A 158 -7.10 12.55 -11.22
C THR A 158 -8.22 11.87 -10.44
N VAL A 159 -8.97 12.62 -9.65
CA VAL A 159 -10.08 12.09 -8.84
C VAL A 159 -11.41 12.52 -9.46
N ARG A 160 -12.26 11.55 -9.78
CA ARG A 160 -13.61 11.76 -10.32
C ARG A 160 -14.66 11.16 -9.40
N PHE A 161 -15.67 11.93 -9.05
CA PHE A 161 -16.85 11.46 -8.31
C PHE A 161 -18.03 11.33 -9.27
N VAL A 162 -18.65 10.15 -9.30
CA VAL A 162 -19.82 9.81 -10.12
C VAL A 162 -21.03 9.70 -9.22
N PHE A 163 -21.98 10.62 -9.36
CA PHE A 163 -23.22 10.64 -8.59
C PHE A 163 -24.37 10.00 -9.40
N SER A 164 -24.66 8.73 -9.15
CA SER A 164 -25.69 7.97 -9.90
C SER A 164 -27.11 8.45 -9.59
N ALA A 165 -27.37 8.93 -8.38
CA ALA A 165 -28.65 9.52 -7.96
C ALA A 165 -28.72 11.05 -8.13
N GLY A 166 -27.66 11.68 -8.64
CA GLY A 166 -27.54 13.14 -8.77
C GLY A 166 -26.85 13.82 -7.59
N VAL A 167 -26.63 15.14 -7.72
CA VAL A 167 -25.89 15.96 -6.74
C VAL A 167 -26.42 17.38 -6.72
N GLY A 168 -26.53 17.98 -5.52
CA GLY A 168 -26.88 19.39 -5.38
C GLY A 168 -25.84 20.31 -6.04
N ARG A 169 -26.29 21.39 -6.68
CA ARG A 169 -25.40 22.29 -7.44
C ARG A 169 -24.27 22.85 -6.56
N ARG A 170 -24.58 23.32 -5.35
CA ARG A 170 -23.55 23.87 -4.46
C ARG A 170 -22.53 22.83 -4.00
N LEU A 171 -22.97 21.61 -3.69
CA LEU A 171 -22.03 20.53 -3.34
C LEU A 171 -21.13 20.19 -4.53
N ALA A 172 -21.69 20.09 -5.74
CA ALA A 172 -20.92 19.83 -6.95
C ALA A 172 -19.87 20.93 -7.21
N GLU A 173 -20.24 22.20 -7.06
CA GLU A 173 -19.31 23.34 -7.18
C GLU A 173 -18.21 23.30 -6.11
N ARG A 174 -18.55 23.01 -4.85
CA ARG A 174 -17.56 22.88 -3.76
C ARG A 174 -16.57 21.74 -3.97
N LEU A 175 -17.00 20.63 -4.57
CA LEU A 175 -16.13 19.50 -4.93
C LEU A 175 -15.22 19.84 -6.11
N ARG A 176 -15.75 20.50 -7.15
CA ARG A 176 -14.96 20.99 -8.29
C ARG A 176 -13.91 22.01 -7.87
N ALA A 177 -14.26 22.92 -6.97
CA ALA A 177 -13.32 23.91 -6.42
C ALA A 177 -12.15 23.28 -5.65
N ARG A 178 -12.32 22.04 -5.16
CA ARG A 178 -11.26 21.26 -4.49
C ARG A 178 -10.43 20.41 -5.46
N GLY A 179 -10.74 20.41 -6.76
CA GLY A 179 -10.01 19.63 -7.76
C GLY A 179 -10.61 18.25 -8.08
N VAL A 180 -11.82 17.95 -7.59
CA VAL A 180 -12.53 16.71 -7.98
C VAL A 180 -13.38 16.96 -9.22
N THR A 181 -13.26 16.06 -10.21
CA THR A 181 -14.17 16.05 -11.37
C THR A 181 -15.50 15.45 -10.94
N VAL A 182 -16.61 16.19 -11.13
CA VAL A 182 -17.95 15.73 -10.72
C VAL A 182 -18.78 15.40 -11.95
N THR A 183 -19.31 14.17 -11.98
CA THR A 183 -20.21 13.64 -13.02
C THR A 183 -21.51 13.15 -12.39
N GLY A 184 -22.63 13.30 -13.10
CA GLY A 184 -23.98 13.03 -12.58
C GLY A 184 -24.92 14.22 -12.75
N GLN A 185 -26.22 13.99 -12.58
CA GLN A 185 -27.23 15.04 -12.73
C GLN A 185 -27.07 16.10 -11.63
N CYS A 186 -26.83 17.35 -12.03
CA CYS A 186 -26.84 18.49 -11.08
C CYS A 186 -28.29 18.93 -10.85
N ILE A 187 -28.72 18.90 -9.59
CA ILE A 187 -30.08 19.25 -9.16
C ILE A 187 -30.03 20.62 -8.46
N ASP A 188 -31.03 21.46 -8.72
CA ASP A 188 -31.14 22.77 -8.06
C ASP A 188 -31.39 22.57 -6.55
N ASP A 189 -30.70 23.33 -5.72
CA ASP A 189 -30.74 23.16 -4.27
C ASP A 189 -32.15 23.42 -3.69
N GLU A 190 -32.94 24.28 -4.36
CA GLU A 190 -34.34 24.55 -4.03
C GLU A 190 -35.24 23.33 -4.26
N GLN A 191 -34.95 22.53 -5.29
CA GLN A 191 -35.68 21.29 -5.59
C GLN A 191 -35.37 20.17 -4.57
N LEU A 192 -34.22 20.26 -3.90
CA LEU A 192 -33.83 19.34 -2.85
C LEU A 192 -34.45 19.69 -1.47
N GLY A 193 -35.21 20.79 -1.37
CA GLY A 193 -35.86 21.21 -0.13
C GLY A 193 -34.88 21.72 0.94
N VAL A 194 -33.64 22.02 0.56
CA VAL A 194 -32.56 22.44 1.49
C VAL A 194 -32.35 23.95 1.38
N ALA A 195 -33.39 24.74 1.64
CA ALA A 195 -33.27 26.20 1.64
C ALA A 195 -32.50 26.67 2.89
N ALA A 196 -31.59 27.63 2.71
CA ALA A 196 -30.87 28.27 3.80
C ALA A 196 -31.84 29.07 4.68
N GLY A 197 -32.13 28.58 5.90
CA GLY A 197 -32.77 29.36 6.97
C GLY A 197 -34.21 29.03 7.35
N SER A 198 -34.68 27.78 7.19
CA SER A 198 -35.98 27.35 7.72
C SER A 198 -35.82 26.33 8.85
N ASP A 199 -35.88 26.80 10.10
CA ASP A 199 -36.09 25.99 11.31
C ASP A 199 -37.54 25.44 11.33
N SER A 200 -37.88 24.58 10.37
CA SER A 200 -39.15 23.88 10.34
C SER A 200 -38.92 22.41 10.67
N ASP A 201 -39.09 22.10 11.96
CA ASP A 201 -39.21 20.75 12.50
C ASP A 201 -40.43 20.03 11.89
N SER A 202 -40.24 19.44 10.72
CA SER A 202 -41.08 18.36 10.16
C SER A 202 -40.39 17.80 8.92
N ASP A 203 -39.65 16.72 9.06
CA ASP A 203 -40.19 15.44 8.57
C ASP A 203 -39.37 14.25 9.05
N SER A 204 -40.09 13.18 9.32
CA SER A 204 -39.59 11.85 9.61
C SER A 204 -39.02 11.25 8.31
N SER A 205 -37.75 11.51 8.01
CA SER A 205 -36.97 10.64 7.11
C SER A 205 -35.88 9.95 7.93
N ALA A 206 -36.18 8.73 8.35
CA ALA A 206 -35.17 7.77 8.78
C ALA A 206 -34.27 7.45 7.57
N ASP A 207 -33.30 8.33 7.30
CA ASP A 207 -32.12 7.98 6.52
C ASP A 207 -31.25 7.11 7.42
N GLU A 208 -31.59 5.82 7.49
CA GLU A 208 -30.76 4.83 8.16
C GLU A 208 -29.40 4.77 7.48
N LEU A 209 -28.39 4.82 8.34
CA LEU A 209 -26.98 4.83 8.06
C LEU A 209 -26.57 3.59 7.25
N GLU A 210 -26.30 3.76 5.96
CA GLU A 210 -25.14 3.05 5.39
C GLU A 210 -23.91 3.70 6.01
N GLU A 211 -23.53 3.21 7.20
CA GLU A 211 -22.15 3.37 7.66
C GLU A 211 -21.28 2.90 6.49
N GLU A 212 -20.46 3.80 5.93
CA GLU A 212 -19.21 3.38 5.32
C GLU A 212 -18.40 2.74 6.44
N ARG A 213 -18.74 1.49 6.79
CA ARG A 213 -17.79 0.58 7.40
C ARG A 213 -16.74 0.43 6.34
N GLU A 214 -15.67 1.20 6.45
CA GLU A 214 -14.34 0.69 6.14
C GLU A 214 -14.26 -0.63 6.92
N GLU A 215 -14.73 -1.73 6.31
CA GLU A 215 -14.44 -3.07 6.80
C GLU A 215 -12.93 -3.13 6.84
N THR A 216 -12.37 -3.02 8.04
CA THR A 216 -11.13 -3.68 8.40
C THR A 216 -11.41 -5.18 8.26
N ALA A 217 -11.53 -5.64 7.01
CA ALA A 217 -11.64 -7.05 6.70
C ALA A 217 -10.36 -7.72 7.22
N PRO A 218 -10.48 -8.90 7.85
CA PRO A 218 -9.33 -9.72 8.21
C PRO A 218 -8.45 -9.95 6.99
N LEU A 219 -7.15 -9.97 7.24
CA LEU A 219 -6.09 -10.24 6.26
C LEU A 219 -6.27 -11.64 5.67
N ASP A 220 -6.97 -11.75 4.54
CA ASP A 220 -6.70 -12.81 3.58
C ASP A 220 -5.53 -12.34 2.72
N GLN A 221 -4.34 -12.73 3.17
CA GLN A 221 -3.08 -12.46 2.54
C GLN A 221 -2.92 -13.40 1.33
N GLU A 222 -3.66 -13.10 0.26
CA GLU A 222 -3.43 -13.65 -1.07
C GLU A 222 -3.42 -12.51 -2.10
N GLU A 223 -2.38 -11.67 -2.03
CA GLU A 223 -1.96 -10.86 -3.18
C GLU A 223 -1.28 -11.78 -4.19
N ALA A 224 -2.08 -12.52 -4.95
CA ALA A 224 -1.66 -13.10 -6.21
C ALA A 224 -1.69 -11.98 -7.27
N ASP A 225 -0.68 -11.10 -7.25
CA ASP A 225 -0.59 -10.00 -8.19
C ASP A 225 0.02 -10.48 -9.53
N ASN A 226 -0.89 -10.78 -10.46
CA ASN A 226 -0.60 -11.27 -11.79
C ASN A 226 -0.27 -10.10 -12.74
N SER A 227 0.91 -9.50 -12.61
CA SER A 227 1.38 -8.43 -13.50
C SER A 227 2.33 -8.95 -14.58
N GLY A 228 1.76 -9.73 -15.51
CA GLY A 228 2.33 -10.01 -16.81
C GLY A 228 1.45 -9.41 -17.89
N GLU A 229 2.04 -8.56 -18.74
CA GLU A 229 1.46 -7.86 -19.91
C GLU A 229 0.87 -6.46 -19.66
N ARG A 230 1.10 -5.42 -20.47
CA ARG A 230 1.93 -5.22 -21.68
C ARG A 230 2.05 -3.71 -21.87
N VAL A 231 3.20 -3.23 -22.36
CA VAL A 231 3.47 -1.86 -22.87
C VAL A 231 2.31 -1.26 -23.70
N SER A 232 1.44 -2.11 -24.28
CA SER A 232 0.28 -1.69 -25.08
C SER A 232 -0.89 -1.07 -24.29
N ALA A 233 -1.14 -1.45 -23.02
CA ALA A 233 -2.21 -0.86 -22.20
C ALA A 233 -1.79 0.48 -21.55
N THR A 234 -0.49 0.71 -21.44
CA THR A 234 0.13 1.81 -20.69
C THR A 234 0.39 3.07 -21.52
N LEU A 235 0.31 2.96 -22.86
CA LEU A 235 0.52 4.07 -23.78
C LEU A 235 -0.49 5.22 -23.60
N GLY A 236 -1.69 4.93 -23.09
CA GLY A 236 -2.73 5.93 -22.84
C GLY A 236 -2.50 6.81 -21.60
N SER A 237 -1.69 6.38 -20.63
CA SER A 237 -1.53 7.10 -19.36
C SER A 237 -0.29 8.00 -19.29
N LEU A 238 0.62 7.91 -20.28
CA LEU A 238 1.84 8.71 -20.35
C LEU A 238 1.66 9.92 -21.28
N SER A 239 1.69 11.12 -20.70
CA SER A 239 1.77 12.40 -21.44
C SER A 239 2.79 12.31 -22.57
N PRO A 240 2.49 12.72 -23.83
CA PRO A 240 3.40 12.61 -24.98
C PRO A 240 4.80 13.20 -24.74
N ASP A 241 4.90 14.21 -23.87
CA ASP A 241 6.16 14.90 -23.55
C ASP A 241 6.99 14.23 -22.45
N SER A 242 6.48 13.19 -21.78
CA SER A 242 7.24 12.46 -20.75
C SER A 242 8.45 11.76 -21.38
N GLY A 243 9.64 12.04 -20.83
CA GLY A 243 10.86 11.31 -21.16
C GLY A 243 10.83 9.86 -20.66
N LEU A 244 11.75 9.03 -21.14
CA LEU A 244 11.87 7.61 -20.77
C LEU A 244 13.31 7.27 -20.41
N ASN A 245 13.51 6.61 -19.28
CA ASN A 245 14.81 6.06 -18.89
C ASN A 245 14.91 4.62 -19.41
N LEU A 246 15.90 4.31 -20.25
CA LEU A 246 16.07 2.97 -20.81
C LEU A 246 17.04 2.14 -19.97
N ASP A 247 16.57 1.00 -19.47
CA ASP A 247 17.44 -0.04 -18.95
C ASP A 247 18.21 -0.74 -20.08
N VAL A 248 19.31 -1.39 -19.72
CA VAL A 248 20.12 -2.22 -20.63
C VAL A 248 19.23 -3.26 -21.34
N THR A 249 18.31 -3.88 -20.61
CA THR A 249 17.41 -4.90 -21.17
C THR A 249 16.48 -4.35 -22.26
N ALA A 250 16.02 -3.11 -22.13
CA ALA A 250 15.21 -2.44 -23.15
C ALA A 250 16.03 -2.08 -24.38
N MET A 251 17.25 -1.56 -24.17
CA MET A 251 18.16 -1.26 -25.28
C MET A 251 18.54 -2.53 -26.06
N LEU A 252 18.84 -3.64 -25.38
CA LEU A 252 19.12 -4.94 -26.01
C LEU A 252 17.92 -5.47 -26.79
N ALA A 253 16.73 -5.47 -26.20
CA ALA A 253 15.53 -5.93 -26.88
C ALA A 253 15.20 -5.08 -28.11
N TYR A 254 15.46 -3.77 -28.08
CA TYR A 254 15.19 -2.87 -29.20
C TYR A 254 16.10 -3.13 -30.41
N VAL A 255 17.36 -3.53 -30.18
CA VAL A 255 18.36 -3.75 -31.24
C VAL A 255 18.57 -5.21 -31.62
N SER A 256 18.05 -6.15 -30.83
CA SER A 256 18.10 -7.59 -31.06
C SER A 256 17.59 -7.98 -32.44
N ASN A 257 18.23 -8.96 -33.07
CA ASN A 257 17.76 -9.47 -34.34
C ASN A 257 16.37 -10.13 -34.24
N LEU A 258 16.07 -10.80 -33.12
CA LEU A 258 14.75 -11.41 -32.87
C LEU A 258 13.61 -10.43 -33.11
N THR A 259 13.74 -9.22 -32.55
CA THR A 259 12.70 -8.19 -32.59
C THR A 259 12.72 -7.36 -33.88
N ASN A 260 13.74 -7.55 -34.71
CA ASN A 260 13.96 -6.83 -35.97
C ASN A 260 13.82 -7.77 -37.19
N GLY A 261 12.91 -8.75 -37.11
CA GLY A 261 12.50 -9.59 -38.25
C GLY A 261 13.09 -11.00 -38.27
N HIS A 262 13.99 -11.35 -37.34
CA HIS A 262 14.66 -12.66 -37.30
C HIS A 262 14.07 -13.61 -36.25
N CYS A 263 12.80 -13.43 -35.86
CA CYS A 263 12.12 -14.32 -34.90
C CYS A 263 11.84 -15.73 -35.43
N HIS A 264 12.16 -16.04 -36.69
CA HIS A 264 12.07 -17.37 -37.29
C HIS A 264 13.43 -18.07 -37.44
N ALA A 265 14.52 -17.45 -37.00
CA ALA A 265 15.83 -18.07 -37.03
C ALA A 265 15.93 -19.28 -36.07
N SER A 266 16.82 -20.22 -36.41
CA SER A 266 17.06 -21.43 -35.62
C SER A 266 18.23 -21.24 -34.66
N PHE A 267 18.11 -21.76 -33.44
CA PHE A 267 19.11 -21.63 -32.38
C PHE A 267 19.41 -22.99 -31.75
N SER A 268 20.65 -23.19 -31.31
CA SER A 268 21.02 -24.37 -30.49
C SER A 268 20.49 -24.26 -29.07
N GLU A 269 20.43 -23.05 -28.52
CA GLU A 269 20.03 -22.81 -27.14
C GLU A 269 18.51 -22.78 -26.99
N PRO A 270 17.91 -23.64 -26.15
CA PRO A 270 16.45 -23.70 -25.96
C PRO A 270 15.84 -22.36 -25.53
N VAL A 271 16.58 -21.58 -24.73
CA VAL A 271 16.12 -20.28 -24.23
C VAL A 271 15.95 -19.26 -25.36
N LEU A 272 16.80 -19.29 -26.39
CA LEU A 272 16.70 -18.39 -27.53
C LEU A 272 15.56 -18.78 -28.46
N SER A 273 15.39 -20.09 -28.71
CA SER A 273 14.24 -20.63 -29.44
C SER A 273 12.90 -20.26 -28.76
N GLN A 274 12.86 -20.30 -27.42
CA GLN A 274 11.71 -19.87 -26.66
C GLN A 274 11.44 -18.36 -26.78
N GLN A 275 12.49 -17.52 -26.73
CA GLN A 275 12.34 -16.07 -26.94
C GLN A 275 11.87 -15.72 -28.35
N ALA A 276 12.33 -16.48 -29.36
CA ALA A 276 11.86 -16.34 -30.74
C ALA A 276 10.37 -16.69 -30.86
N ALA A 277 9.92 -17.75 -30.19
CA ALA A 277 8.49 -18.09 -30.10
C ALA A 277 7.67 -16.99 -29.45
N TRP A 278 8.14 -16.44 -28.31
CA TRP A 278 7.49 -15.31 -27.65
C TRP A 278 7.44 -14.06 -28.53
N GLU A 279 8.44 -13.81 -29.38
CA GLU A 279 8.42 -12.65 -30.28
C GLU A 279 7.40 -12.80 -31.40
N ARG A 280 7.15 -14.03 -31.87
CA ARG A 280 6.09 -14.30 -32.86
C ARG A 280 4.69 -14.11 -32.28
N GLU A 281 4.50 -14.50 -31.02
CA GLU A 281 3.22 -14.37 -30.32
C GLU A 281 2.96 -12.93 -29.85
N THR A 282 3.97 -12.30 -29.24
CA THR A 282 3.91 -10.93 -28.71
C THR A 282 5.15 -10.14 -29.14
N PRO A 283 5.08 -9.45 -30.30
CA PRO A 283 6.19 -8.65 -30.81
C PRO A 283 6.52 -7.46 -29.90
N VAL A 284 7.80 -7.32 -29.53
CA VAL A 284 8.25 -6.26 -28.60
C VAL A 284 8.55 -4.97 -29.36
N LYS A 285 9.14 -5.04 -30.55
CA LYS A 285 9.60 -3.85 -31.29
C LYS A 285 8.48 -2.85 -31.62
N PRO A 286 7.29 -3.25 -32.14
CA PRO A 286 6.22 -2.31 -32.41
C PRO A 286 5.67 -1.62 -31.15
N ALA A 287 5.72 -2.30 -30.00
CA ALA A 287 5.32 -1.71 -28.73
C ALA A 287 6.35 -0.67 -28.25
N LEU A 288 7.65 -0.97 -28.36
CA LEU A 288 8.71 -0.02 -28.03
C LEU A 288 8.76 1.15 -29.02
N ASP A 289 8.49 0.94 -30.31
CA ASP A 289 8.44 2.02 -31.30
C ASP A 289 7.34 3.02 -30.98
N ARG A 290 6.12 2.53 -30.69
CA ARG A 290 5.01 3.37 -30.24
C ARG A 290 5.35 4.09 -28.94
N LEU A 291 5.98 3.40 -27.99
CA LEU A 291 6.37 3.99 -26.71
C LEU A 291 7.43 5.07 -26.90
N PHE A 292 8.42 4.86 -27.76
CA PHE A 292 9.54 5.79 -27.93
C PHE A 292 9.20 6.96 -28.85
N ALA A 293 8.23 6.82 -29.76
CA ALA A 293 7.87 7.83 -30.74
C ALA A 293 7.63 9.22 -30.09
N GLY A 294 8.33 10.24 -30.59
CA GLY A 294 8.22 11.62 -30.12
C GLY A 294 8.81 11.92 -28.73
N ARG A 295 9.37 10.93 -28.03
CA ARG A 295 9.88 11.10 -26.66
C ARG A 295 11.38 11.26 -26.58
N GLN A 296 11.81 11.99 -25.56
CA GLN A 296 13.20 12.01 -25.11
C GLN A 296 13.56 10.67 -24.47
N LEU A 297 14.61 10.03 -24.98
CA LEU A 297 15.14 8.78 -24.43
C LEU A 297 16.41 9.10 -23.65
N VAL A 298 16.47 8.65 -22.40
CA VAL A 298 17.58 8.87 -21.48
C VAL A 298 18.14 7.52 -21.05
N CYS A 299 19.44 7.42 -20.82
CA CYS A 299 20.02 6.31 -20.06
C CYS A 299 21.18 6.80 -19.18
N CYS A 300 21.43 6.11 -18.08
CA CYS A 300 22.54 6.46 -17.18
C CYS A 300 23.89 5.90 -17.69
N ARG A 301 25.01 6.47 -17.25
CA ARG A 301 26.37 6.03 -17.62
C ARG A 301 26.61 4.54 -17.39
N SER A 302 26.14 4.00 -16.27
CA SER A 302 26.25 2.57 -15.98
C SER A 302 25.47 1.71 -16.99
N ALA A 303 24.31 2.17 -17.45
CA ALA A 303 23.52 1.47 -18.46
C ALA A 303 24.18 1.53 -19.84
N GLU A 304 24.64 2.72 -20.25
CA GLU A 304 25.36 2.94 -21.51
C GLU A 304 26.58 2.01 -21.61
N ARG A 305 27.48 2.05 -20.62
CA ARG A 305 28.71 1.23 -20.60
C ARG A 305 28.41 -0.26 -20.67
N ALA A 306 27.42 -0.72 -19.91
CA ALA A 306 27.01 -2.12 -19.92
C ALA A 306 26.41 -2.54 -21.27
N PHE A 307 25.56 -1.70 -21.86
CA PHE A 307 24.96 -1.95 -23.17
C PHE A 307 26.02 -2.04 -24.27
N VAL A 308 26.92 -1.06 -24.34
CA VAL A 308 28.03 -1.04 -25.30
C VAL A 308 28.95 -2.25 -25.11
N SER A 309 29.29 -2.59 -23.87
CA SER A 309 30.11 -3.77 -23.57
C SER A 309 29.46 -5.06 -24.06
N ILE A 310 28.17 -5.26 -23.80
CA ILE A 310 27.43 -6.46 -24.24
C ILE A 310 27.38 -6.52 -25.76
N VAL A 311 26.98 -5.44 -26.43
CA VAL A 311 26.86 -5.38 -27.90
C VAL A 311 28.21 -5.66 -28.57
N ASN A 312 29.31 -5.09 -28.07
CA ASN A 312 30.64 -5.33 -28.63
C ASN A 312 31.17 -6.75 -28.38
N THR A 313 30.66 -7.43 -27.35
CA THR A 313 31.11 -8.78 -26.99
C THR A 313 30.33 -9.87 -27.72
N VAL A 314 29.01 -9.72 -27.86
CA VAL A 314 28.13 -10.79 -28.37
C VAL A 314 27.21 -10.37 -29.52
N GLY A 315 27.13 -9.07 -29.86
CA GLY A 315 26.26 -8.58 -30.93
C GLY A 315 26.85 -8.80 -32.31
N GLY A 316 26.02 -9.22 -33.26
CA GLY A 316 26.41 -9.33 -34.67
C GLY A 316 26.47 -7.97 -35.39
N PRO A 317 26.90 -7.93 -36.67
CA PRO A 317 27.07 -6.68 -37.42
C PRO A 317 25.81 -5.80 -37.50
N SER A 318 24.63 -6.42 -37.68
CA SER A 318 23.35 -5.72 -37.79
C SER A 318 22.87 -5.18 -36.45
N GLU A 319 23.01 -5.97 -35.38
CA GLU A 319 22.72 -5.57 -34.01
C GLU A 319 23.64 -4.42 -33.56
N GLN A 320 24.93 -4.48 -33.90
CA GLN A 320 25.88 -3.39 -33.66
C GLN A 320 25.51 -2.12 -34.44
N ALA A 321 25.09 -2.24 -35.70
CA ALA A 321 24.64 -1.09 -36.48
C ALA A 321 23.41 -0.42 -35.85
N ARG A 322 22.41 -1.22 -35.45
CA ARG A 322 21.21 -0.71 -34.75
C ARG A 322 21.56 -0.09 -33.39
N ALA A 323 22.51 -0.66 -32.65
CA ALA A 323 22.99 -0.09 -31.40
C ALA A 323 23.61 1.30 -31.58
N ARG A 324 24.40 1.52 -32.63
CA ARG A 324 24.94 2.85 -32.96
C ARG A 324 23.84 3.87 -33.23
N LEU A 325 22.81 3.48 -33.99
CA LEU A 325 21.65 4.35 -34.26
C LEU A 325 20.86 4.68 -32.99
N LEU A 326 20.65 3.69 -32.11
CA LEU A 326 19.97 3.91 -30.84
C LEU A 326 20.77 4.86 -29.93
N LEU A 327 22.09 4.69 -29.83
CA LEU A 327 22.96 5.55 -29.01
C LEU A 327 22.95 7.00 -29.49
N GLN A 328 22.87 7.26 -30.80
CA GLN A 328 22.74 8.63 -31.34
C GLN A 328 21.43 9.31 -30.92
N ARG A 329 20.39 8.53 -30.65
CA ARG A 329 19.09 9.02 -30.18
C ARG A 329 19.02 9.20 -28.65
N LEU A 330 19.93 8.57 -27.91
CA LEU A 330 19.91 8.56 -26.45
C LEU A 330 20.64 9.76 -25.85
N GLN A 331 20.00 10.42 -24.88
CA GLN A 331 20.68 11.33 -23.98
C GLN A 331 21.30 10.54 -22.82
N VAL A 332 22.62 10.50 -22.77
CA VAL A 332 23.33 9.85 -21.67
C VAL A 332 23.50 10.84 -20.52
N VAL A 333 23.14 10.42 -19.32
CA VAL A 333 23.27 11.19 -18.08
C VAL A 333 24.13 10.46 -17.05
N GLU A 334 24.70 11.19 -16.11
CA GLU A 334 25.41 10.59 -14.98
C GLU A 334 24.47 9.76 -14.08
N ASP A 335 25.02 8.72 -13.45
CA ASP A 335 24.26 7.86 -12.54
C ASP A 335 23.76 8.69 -11.34
N ARG A 336 22.48 8.56 -11.02
CA ARG A 336 21.87 9.23 -9.86
C ARG A 336 21.27 8.20 -8.92
N THR A 337 21.31 8.51 -7.64
CA THR A 337 20.63 7.75 -6.60
C THR A 337 19.38 8.49 -6.15
N ALA A 338 18.29 7.74 -5.95
CA ALA A 338 17.08 8.25 -5.30
C ALA A 338 16.91 7.57 -3.93
N PRO A 339 16.29 8.23 -2.93
CA PRO A 339 16.11 7.68 -1.59
C PRO A 339 15.52 6.26 -1.58
N ALA A 340 14.46 6.05 -2.36
CA ALA A 340 13.81 4.76 -2.56
C ALA A 340 14.78 3.67 -3.04
N THR A 341 15.66 3.99 -3.99
CA THR A 341 16.63 3.04 -4.56
C THR A 341 17.90 2.87 -3.73
N ALA A 342 18.25 3.86 -2.89
CA ALA A 342 19.36 3.76 -1.95
C ALA A 342 19.05 2.72 -0.86
N LEU A 343 17.81 2.68 -0.37
CA LEU A 343 17.33 1.66 0.58
C LEU A 343 17.44 0.23 0.01
N LEU A 344 17.09 0.06 -1.27
CA LEU A 344 17.19 -1.24 -1.96
C LEU A 344 18.64 -1.72 -2.12
N ALA A 345 19.60 -0.79 -2.26
CA ALA A 345 21.01 -1.14 -2.40
C ALA A 345 21.66 -1.62 -1.08
N ALA A 346 21.10 -1.22 0.07
CA ALA A 346 21.63 -1.56 1.39
C ALA A 346 21.23 -2.96 1.90
N ARG A 347 20.19 -3.57 1.33
CA ARG A 347 19.51 -4.76 1.92
C ARG A 347 19.74 -6.10 1.19
N GLY A 348 20.73 -6.25 0.29
CA GLY A 348 21.06 -7.57 -0.28
C GLY A 348 22.10 -7.62 -1.40
N LYS A 349 22.32 -8.81 -2.00
CA LYS A 349 23.15 -9.09 -3.20
C LYS A 349 22.60 -8.48 -4.50
N VAL A 350 21.98 -7.32 -4.41
CA VAL A 350 21.27 -6.67 -5.51
C VAL A 350 22.28 -5.89 -6.34
N ARG A 351 22.43 -6.30 -7.61
CA ARG A 351 23.41 -5.80 -8.59
C ARG A 351 23.36 -4.27 -8.67
N GLY A 352 24.41 -3.58 -8.22
CA GLY A 352 24.50 -2.10 -8.16
C GLY A 352 24.10 -1.37 -9.45
N ARG A 353 24.21 -2.03 -10.61
CA ARG A 353 23.71 -1.51 -11.89
C ARG A 353 22.20 -1.27 -11.92
N SER A 354 21.38 -2.22 -11.45
CA SER A 354 19.93 -2.02 -11.46
C SER A 354 19.54 -0.87 -10.55
N ALA A 355 20.18 -0.75 -9.38
CA ALA A 355 19.96 0.39 -8.49
C ALA A 355 20.31 1.73 -9.15
N ALA A 356 21.41 1.82 -9.91
CA ALA A 356 21.77 3.02 -10.66
C ALA A 356 20.76 3.36 -11.78
N VAL A 357 20.30 2.37 -12.54
CA VAL A 357 19.32 2.56 -13.62
C VAL A 357 18.00 3.08 -13.06
N PHE A 358 17.40 2.36 -12.11
CA PHE A 358 16.12 2.76 -11.53
C PHE A 358 16.26 4.03 -10.68
N GLY A 359 17.38 4.20 -9.99
CA GLY A 359 17.66 5.42 -9.21
C GLY A 359 17.75 6.66 -10.09
N THR A 360 18.30 6.52 -11.29
CA THR A 360 18.34 7.62 -12.26
C THR A 360 16.95 7.96 -12.80
N GLY A 361 16.14 6.95 -13.15
CA GLY A 361 14.74 7.17 -13.57
C GLY A 361 13.91 7.87 -12.50
N GLU A 362 14.00 7.41 -11.26
CA GLU A 362 13.33 8.01 -10.10
C GLU A 362 13.81 9.46 -9.83
N ALA A 363 15.12 9.71 -9.86
CA ALA A 363 15.68 11.05 -9.65
C ALA A 363 15.27 12.04 -10.75
N LEU A 364 15.05 11.56 -11.98
CA LEU A 364 14.58 12.36 -13.12
C LEU A 364 13.06 12.42 -13.21
N ARG A 365 12.32 11.65 -12.38
CA ARG A 365 10.87 11.47 -12.46
C ARG A 365 10.40 11.05 -13.86
N ILE A 366 11.11 10.11 -14.48
CA ILE A 366 10.75 9.49 -15.75
C ILE A 366 10.69 7.96 -15.63
N PRO A 367 9.70 7.29 -16.23
CA PRO A 367 9.56 5.85 -16.10
C PRO A 367 10.76 5.09 -16.67
N THR A 368 11.14 4.01 -16.00
CA THR A 368 12.21 3.12 -16.48
C THR A 368 11.62 2.00 -17.34
N VAL A 369 12.05 1.90 -18.60
CA VAL A 369 11.66 0.81 -19.52
C VAL A 369 12.61 -0.37 -19.33
N THR A 370 12.09 -1.56 -19.03
CA THR A 370 12.91 -2.72 -18.64
C THR A 370 12.24 -4.08 -18.87
N ALA A 371 13.01 -5.14 -19.09
CA ALA A 371 12.55 -6.53 -18.97
C ALA A 371 12.91 -7.17 -17.63
N ASN A 372 13.54 -6.44 -16.71
CA ASN A 372 13.95 -6.96 -15.41
C ASN A 372 12.82 -6.93 -14.38
N THR A 373 11.76 -7.68 -14.65
CA THR A 373 10.58 -7.80 -13.77
C THR A 373 10.94 -8.39 -12.40
N GLY A 374 12.00 -9.20 -12.32
CA GLY A 374 12.50 -9.72 -11.04
C GLY A 374 12.95 -8.61 -10.09
N PHE A 375 13.67 -7.60 -10.59
CA PHE A 375 14.10 -6.47 -9.78
C PHE A 375 12.92 -5.59 -9.34
N VAL A 376 11.98 -5.31 -10.24
CA VAL A 376 10.77 -4.52 -9.93
C VAL A 376 9.95 -5.20 -8.82
N ARG A 377 9.76 -6.52 -8.91
CA ARG A 377 9.06 -7.30 -7.87
C ARG A 377 9.82 -7.35 -6.55
N ALA A 378 11.14 -7.55 -6.59
CA ALA A 378 11.96 -7.57 -5.39
C ALA A 378 11.96 -6.21 -4.66
N ALA A 379 11.83 -5.10 -5.39
CA ALA A 379 11.66 -3.77 -4.81
C ALA A 379 10.28 -3.59 -4.16
N ALA A 380 9.22 -4.01 -4.87
CA ALA A 380 7.84 -3.95 -4.36
C ALA A 380 7.68 -4.75 -3.06
N GLY A 381 8.26 -5.95 -2.98
CA GLY A 381 8.27 -6.77 -1.77
C GLY A 381 9.03 -6.15 -0.58
N GLN A 382 9.83 -5.10 -0.81
CA GLN A 382 10.50 -4.30 0.23
C GLN A 382 9.77 -2.98 0.51
N GLY A 383 8.54 -2.81 0.02
CA GLY A 383 7.75 -1.59 0.17
C GLY A 383 8.17 -0.46 -0.77
N VAL A 384 9.03 -0.72 -1.77
CA VAL A 384 9.48 0.29 -2.74
C VAL A 384 8.81 0.07 -4.09
N LYS A 385 7.85 0.93 -4.42
CA LYS A 385 7.16 0.92 -5.71
C LYS A 385 7.98 1.69 -6.76
N LEU A 386 8.67 0.96 -7.63
CA LEU A 386 9.44 1.55 -8.72
C LEU A 386 8.54 1.91 -9.90
N THR A 387 8.79 3.07 -10.51
CA THR A 387 8.06 3.49 -11.71
C THR A 387 8.67 2.85 -12.96
N ALA A 388 8.11 1.71 -13.37
CA ALA A 388 8.64 0.91 -14.46
C ALA A 388 7.61 0.61 -15.57
N LEU A 389 8.09 0.53 -16.80
CA LEU A 389 7.37 0.04 -17.97
C LEU A 389 8.01 -1.27 -18.41
N THR A 390 7.30 -2.38 -18.23
CA THR A 390 7.88 -3.71 -18.42
C THR A 390 7.59 -4.27 -19.81
N HIS A 391 8.58 -4.94 -20.39
CA HIS A 391 8.44 -5.69 -21.65
C HIS A 391 9.02 -7.11 -21.53
N GLY A 392 8.67 -7.98 -22.48
CA GLY A 392 9.25 -9.33 -22.57
C GLY A 392 10.76 -9.28 -22.85
N SER A 393 11.52 -10.19 -22.25
CA SER A 393 12.98 -10.26 -22.44
C SER A 393 13.32 -10.78 -23.84
N ARG A 394 14.30 -10.14 -24.49
CA ARG A 394 14.85 -10.53 -25.80
C ARG A 394 16.36 -10.33 -25.79
N ALA A 395 17.09 -11.39 -26.08
CA ALA A 395 18.54 -11.40 -26.15
C ALA A 395 19.05 -10.96 -27.54
N LEU A 396 20.33 -10.58 -27.62
CA LEU A 396 21.03 -10.50 -28.90
C LEU A 396 21.23 -11.91 -29.44
N THR A 397 20.96 -12.11 -30.73
CA THR A 397 20.90 -13.43 -31.34
C THR A 397 21.68 -13.59 -32.62
N GLU A 398 22.04 -12.50 -33.31
CA GLU A 398 22.63 -12.56 -34.67
C GLU A 398 23.85 -13.48 -34.74
N ALA A 399 24.75 -13.44 -33.74
CA ALA A 399 25.95 -14.27 -33.69
C ALA A 399 25.68 -15.77 -33.42
N LYS A 400 24.43 -16.14 -33.08
CA LYS A 400 24.00 -17.50 -32.71
C LYS A 400 22.95 -18.07 -33.66
N GLU A 401 22.60 -17.33 -34.71
CA GLU A 401 21.67 -17.80 -35.74
C GLU A 401 22.36 -18.88 -36.57
N HIS A 402 21.70 -20.03 -36.72
CA HIS A 402 22.13 -21.03 -37.69
C HIS A 402 21.78 -20.57 -39.10
N PRO A 403 22.60 -20.93 -40.11
CA PRO A 403 22.20 -20.74 -41.49
C PRO A 403 20.85 -21.42 -41.74
N PRO A 404 19.97 -20.81 -42.56
CA PRO A 404 18.67 -21.39 -42.86
C PRO A 404 18.88 -22.82 -43.36
N VAL A 405 18.17 -23.76 -42.73
CA VAL A 405 18.15 -25.16 -43.19
C VAL A 405 17.58 -25.16 -44.59
N GLU A 406 18.38 -25.51 -45.60
CA GLU A 406 17.90 -25.70 -46.97
C GLU A 406 16.73 -26.70 -46.94
N GLY A 407 15.51 -26.21 -47.23
CA GLY A 407 14.30 -27.03 -47.27
C GLY A 407 13.08 -26.50 -46.50
N ALA A 408 13.19 -25.43 -45.71
CA ALA A 408 12.00 -24.79 -45.12
C ALA A 408 11.28 -23.88 -46.16
N PRO A 409 9.95 -23.95 -46.31
CA PRO A 409 9.24 -23.14 -47.29
C PRO A 409 9.41 -21.65 -46.95
N ALA A 410 9.82 -20.86 -47.95
CA ALA A 410 9.98 -19.42 -47.83
C ALA A 410 8.66 -18.78 -47.38
N ALA A 411 8.63 -18.24 -46.17
CA ALA A 411 7.52 -17.44 -45.68
C ALA A 411 7.41 -16.18 -46.54
N ALA A 412 6.23 -16.00 -47.14
CA ALA A 412 5.91 -14.94 -48.08
C ALA A 412 6.25 -13.55 -47.54
N ALA A 413 7.08 -12.82 -48.28
CA ALA A 413 7.22 -11.38 -48.15
C ALA A 413 5.90 -10.71 -48.55
N ALA A 414 5.26 -10.01 -47.62
CA ALA A 414 4.12 -9.16 -47.94
C ALA A 414 4.60 -7.90 -48.67
N GLY A 415 4.10 -7.69 -49.89
CA GLY A 415 3.99 -6.36 -50.52
C GLY A 415 4.64 -6.21 -51.90
N GLY A 416 3.96 -6.64 -52.96
CA GLY A 416 4.28 -6.31 -54.35
C GLY A 416 3.13 -6.65 -55.29
N THR A 417 2.65 -5.66 -56.03
CA THR A 417 1.43 -5.58 -56.85
C THR A 417 1.38 -6.42 -58.15
N GLN A 418 0.24 -7.12 -58.37
CA GLN A 418 -0.46 -7.49 -59.63
C GLN A 418 0.22 -8.45 -60.67
N PRO A 419 -0.51 -9.02 -61.67
CA PRO A 419 -1.88 -9.59 -61.73
C PRO A 419 -2.02 -10.96 -62.50
N VAL A 420 -3.07 -11.73 -62.15
CA VAL A 420 -3.99 -12.59 -62.97
C VAL A 420 -3.47 -13.84 -63.76
N GLU A 421 -4.39 -14.82 -63.85
CA GLU A 421 -4.46 -16.09 -64.64
C GLU A 421 -3.94 -17.38 -63.95
N ASP A 422 -4.44 -18.58 -64.25
CA ASP A 422 -5.79 -19.19 -64.26
C ASP A 422 -5.54 -20.72 -64.11
N GLU A 423 -6.54 -21.47 -63.64
CA GLU A 423 -6.66 -22.95 -63.65
C GLU A 423 -5.70 -23.79 -62.75
N GLY A 424 -6.07 -24.88 -62.06
CA GLY A 424 -7.29 -25.69 -61.94
C GLY A 424 -6.91 -27.07 -61.35
N SER A 425 -7.75 -27.64 -60.46
CA SER A 425 -7.91 -29.10 -60.15
C SER A 425 -6.69 -29.92 -59.64
N SER A 426 -6.76 -30.95 -58.78
CA SER A 426 -7.81 -31.69 -58.06
C SER A 426 -7.13 -32.79 -57.21
N SER A 427 -7.75 -33.17 -56.08
CA SER A 427 -7.89 -34.56 -55.53
C SER A 427 -6.64 -35.40 -55.22
N SER A 428 -6.57 -36.34 -54.27
CA SER A 428 -7.32 -36.78 -53.10
C SER A 428 -6.58 -38.01 -52.55
N ASP A 429 -6.83 -38.33 -51.28
CA ASP A 429 -7.05 -39.69 -50.75
C ASP A 429 -5.94 -40.56 -50.09
N THR A 430 -6.24 -40.87 -48.81
CA THR A 430 -6.21 -42.18 -48.09
C THR A 430 -4.91 -42.90 -47.66
N SER A 431 -4.91 -43.22 -46.35
CA SER A 431 -4.10 -44.19 -45.55
C SER A 431 -4.39 -45.67 -45.94
N PRO A 432 -3.91 -46.79 -45.29
CA PRO A 432 -3.47 -47.06 -43.87
C PRO A 432 -2.34 -48.15 -43.71
N PRO A 433 -2.29 -49.09 -42.71
CA PRO A 433 -1.81 -49.00 -41.30
C PRO A 433 -0.84 -50.15 -40.82
N SER A 434 -0.70 -50.31 -39.48
CA SER A 434 -0.21 -51.46 -38.63
C SER A 434 1.23 -51.36 -38.09
N SER A 435 1.64 -51.82 -36.88
CA SER A 435 1.11 -52.80 -35.89
C SER A 435 1.76 -52.64 -34.49
N ASP A 436 1.10 -53.19 -33.46
CA ASP A 436 1.43 -53.32 -32.03
C ASP A 436 2.70 -54.13 -31.67
N VAL A 437 3.30 -53.88 -30.48
CA VAL A 437 3.58 -54.90 -29.44
C VAL A 437 3.78 -54.28 -28.04
N ASP A 438 3.32 -55.01 -27.03
CA ASP A 438 3.20 -54.76 -25.59
C ASP A 438 4.24 -55.58 -24.80
N GLU A 439 4.69 -55.13 -23.61
CA GLU A 439 4.92 -55.96 -22.40
C GLU A 439 5.59 -55.19 -21.21
N SER A 440 5.38 -55.74 -20.02
CA SER A 440 5.21 -55.07 -18.72
C SER A 440 6.27 -55.40 -17.62
N VAL A 441 6.23 -54.56 -16.57
CA VAL A 441 6.89 -54.44 -15.22
C VAL A 441 6.71 -55.74 -14.36
N PRO A 442 7.37 -56.09 -13.18
CA PRO A 442 7.73 -55.24 -12.00
C PRO A 442 8.87 -55.66 -11.00
N GLY A 443 9.10 -54.85 -9.94
CA GLY A 443 9.64 -55.30 -8.63
C GLY A 443 10.54 -54.32 -7.80
N SER A 444 10.27 -54.17 -6.49
CA SER A 444 11.07 -53.52 -5.39
C SER A 444 11.10 -54.48 -4.16
N PRO A 445 11.57 -54.18 -2.91
CA PRO A 445 12.62 -53.31 -2.29
C PRO A 445 13.52 -54.05 -1.21
N ASP A 446 14.42 -53.36 -0.48
CA ASP A 446 14.89 -53.54 0.96
C ASP A 446 16.29 -52.87 1.22
N ALA A 447 16.51 -51.85 2.10
CA ALA A 447 16.77 -51.78 3.57
C ALA A 447 18.20 -52.29 4.03
N VAL A 448 19.11 -51.56 4.72
CA VAL A 448 19.26 -51.21 6.19
C VAL A 448 20.70 -50.59 6.39
N ALA A 449 20.95 -49.33 6.84
CA ALA A 449 21.16 -48.77 8.22
C ALA A 449 22.67 -48.52 8.68
N PRO A 450 23.00 -47.83 9.81
CA PRO A 450 23.90 -46.64 9.85
C PRO A 450 25.05 -46.67 10.92
N LEU A 451 25.89 -45.62 11.04
CA LEU A 451 26.85 -45.46 12.17
C LEU A 451 27.01 -44.01 12.68
N SER A 452 27.23 -43.90 13.99
CA SER A 452 27.11 -42.75 14.90
C SER A 452 28.44 -42.07 15.30
N GLN A 453 28.36 -40.83 15.80
CA GLN A 453 29.37 -40.06 16.59
C GLN A 453 29.46 -40.58 18.08
N PRO A 454 30.21 -40.05 19.10
CA PRO A 454 30.83 -38.68 19.28
C PRO A 454 32.10 -38.46 20.21
N SER A 455 32.52 -37.18 20.35
CA SER A 455 33.12 -36.48 21.55
C SER A 455 34.67 -36.53 21.86
N PRO A 456 35.27 -35.75 22.83
CA PRO A 456 35.80 -34.36 22.67
C PRO A 456 37.11 -33.96 23.47
N LEU A 457 37.56 -32.67 23.35
CA LEU A 457 38.48 -31.84 24.23
C LEU A 457 40.02 -32.17 24.29
N PRO A 458 40.95 -31.31 24.84
CA PRO A 458 40.85 -29.99 25.53
C PRO A 458 41.90 -28.86 25.20
N VAL A 459 41.55 -27.64 25.65
CA VAL A 459 42.27 -26.47 26.27
C VAL A 459 43.81 -26.28 26.19
N SER A 460 44.27 -25.04 25.95
CA SER A 460 45.40 -24.39 26.66
C SER A 460 45.43 -22.84 26.50
N GLU A 461 45.58 -22.15 27.64
CA GLU A 461 45.79 -20.71 27.83
C GLU A 461 47.23 -20.26 27.47
N LEU A 462 47.45 -18.99 27.13
CA LEU A 462 48.61 -18.19 27.61
C LEU A 462 48.51 -16.70 27.25
N THR A 463 48.74 -15.89 28.27
CA THR A 463 48.75 -14.42 28.39
C THR A 463 50.07 -13.75 27.94
N VAL A 464 49.94 -12.61 27.25
CA VAL A 464 50.58 -11.28 27.46
C VAL A 464 52.12 -11.13 27.33
N THR A 465 52.59 -10.34 26.35
CA THR A 465 53.27 -9.01 26.54
C THR A 465 53.93 -8.44 25.26
N ALA A 466 53.90 -7.11 25.17
CA ALA A 466 54.86 -6.17 24.54
C ALA A 466 54.74 -5.76 23.05
N ALA A 467 54.33 -4.50 22.86
CA ALA A 467 54.60 -3.61 21.70
C ALA A 467 56.05 -3.02 21.79
N PRO A 468 56.57 -2.16 20.87
CA PRO A 468 55.89 -1.40 19.81
C PRO A 468 56.63 -1.14 18.46
N ALA A 469 55.91 -0.42 17.59
CA ALA A 469 56.37 0.56 16.57
C ALA A 469 56.74 0.10 15.14
N GLY A 470 56.09 0.72 14.14
CA GLY A 470 56.59 0.82 12.76
C GLY A 470 55.48 0.94 11.71
N GLY A 471 55.35 2.11 11.07
CA GLY A 471 54.25 2.47 10.17
C GLY A 471 54.19 1.76 8.80
N GLY A 472 53.09 2.00 8.07
CA GLY A 472 53.10 2.09 6.61
C GLY A 472 52.07 1.27 5.81
N SER A 473 51.11 2.00 5.23
CA SER A 473 50.42 1.74 3.94
C SER A 473 49.19 0.81 3.85
N THR A 474 48.11 1.42 3.33
CA THR A 474 47.15 0.97 2.31
C THR A 474 46.78 -0.52 2.20
N GLY A 475 45.49 -0.81 2.44
CA GLY A 475 44.84 -2.04 1.98
C GLY A 475 43.41 -2.16 2.49
N ALA A 476 42.45 -2.31 1.57
CA ALA A 476 41.04 -2.58 1.87
C ALA A 476 40.83 -4.05 2.27
N ALA A 477 40.03 -4.32 3.31
CA ALA A 477 39.19 -5.53 3.46
C ALA A 477 38.39 -5.47 4.79
N ASP A 478 37.21 -6.07 4.76
CA ASP A 478 36.26 -6.30 5.85
C ASP A 478 36.88 -6.63 7.22
N GLY A 479 36.36 -5.98 8.27
CA GLY A 479 36.55 -6.34 9.67
C GLY A 479 35.24 -6.16 10.45
N PRO A 480 35.02 -6.91 11.54
CA PRO A 480 33.76 -6.88 12.28
C PRO A 480 33.54 -5.49 12.91
N VAL A 481 32.30 -5.02 12.88
CA VAL A 481 31.86 -3.79 13.56
C VAL A 481 32.35 -3.84 15.00
N ALA A 482 33.26 -2.95 15.35
CA ALA A 482 33.80 -2.84 16.70
C ALA A 482 32.65 -2.54 17.68
N ALA A 483 32.55 -3.34 18.74
CA ALA A 483 31.69 -3.05 19.87
C ALA A 483 32.02 -1.66 20.41
N VAL A 484 30.99 -0.83 20.59
CA VAL A 484 31.13 0.49 21.21
C VAL A 484 31.57 0.26 22.66
N ASP A 485 32.76 0.77 23.00
CA ASP A 485 33.32 0.66 24.34
C ASP A 485 32.56 1.61 25.28
N VAL A 486 31.65 1.04 26.07
CA VAL A 486 30.81 1.76 27.05
C VAL A 486 31.68 2.46 28.12
N ALA A 487 32.90 2.00 28.37
CA ALA A 487 33.82 2.67 29.30
C ALA A 487 34.34 4.02 28.77
N ALA A 488 34.36 4.22 27.44
CA ALA A 488 34.70 5.52 26.83
C ALA A 488 33.55 6.54 26.98
N LEU A 489 32.31 6.08 27.16
CA LEU A 489 31.13 6.90 27.47
C LEU A 489 31.12 7.37 28.93
N GLU A 490 31.74 6.63 29.85
CA GLU A 490 31.81 7.00 31.27
C GLU A 490 32.90 8.04 31.60
N SER A 491 33.91 8.18 30.73
CA SER A 491 35.14 8.93 31.01
C SER A 491 35.23 10.31 30.34
N GLN A 492 34.27 10.70 29.50
CA GLN A 492 34.17 12.06 28.96
C GLN A 492 32.96 12.79 29.52
N GLN A 493 33.23 13.96 30.09
CA GLN A 493 32.28 14.88 30.71
C GLN A 493 31.05 15.11 29.80
N LEU A 494 29.89 14.65 30.27
CA LEU A 494 28.55 14.79 29.68
C LEU A 494 28.02 16.24 29.71
N THR A 495 28.89 17.24 29.48
CA THR A 495 28.56 18.66 29.62
C THR A 495 28.55 19.44 28.32
N ASP A 496 28.94 18.87 27.17
CA ASP A 496 28.92 19.61 25.90
C ASP A 496 28.34 18.77 24.74
N ALA A 497 27.01 18.65 24.75
CA ALA A 497 26.23 17.88 23.76
C ALA A 497 25.74 18.75 22.58
N SER A 498 26.53 19.74 22.17
CA SER A 498 26.20 20.67 21.08
C SER A 498 26.62 20.18 19.68
N HIS A 499 27.36 19.06 19.57
CA HIS A 499 28.01 18.66 18.31
C HIS A 499 27.80 17.21 17.82
N LEU A 500 26.93 16.41 18.41
CA LEU A 500 26.62 15.08 17.86
C LEU A 500 25.65 15.21 16.67
N ARG A 501 25.94 14.58 15.53
CA ARG A 501 24.95 14.23 14.50
C ARG A 501 24.31 12.90 14.92
N LEU A 502 22.98 12.89 15.08
CA LEU A 502 22.37 12.35 16.29
C LEU A 502 21.61 11.02 16.22
N GLU A 503 21.38 10.39 15.08
CA GLU A 503 20.53 9.18 15.05
C GLU A 503 21.29 7.85 15.22
N PRO A 504 22.36 7.53 14.47
CA PRO A 504 22.97 6.19 14.49
C PRO A 504 23.49 5.76 15.87
N ASN A 505 24.04 6.70 16.65
CA ASN A 505 24.57 6.41 17.97
C ASN A 505 23.46 6.20 19.01
N LEU A 506 22.31 6.86 18.87
CA LEU A 506 21.17 6.63 19.76
C LEU A 506 20.56 5.24 19.49
N VAL A 507 20.50 4.83 18.22
CA VAL A 507 20.05 3.49 17.83
C VAL A 507 20.97 2.43 18.44
N LEU A 508 22.29 2.60 18.33
CA LEU A 508 23.27 1.66 18.88
C LEU A 508 23.14 1.52 20.40
N VAL A 509 23.01 2.64 21.13
CA VAL A 509 22.82 2.59 22.59
C VAL A 509 21.50 1.91 22.96
N ALA A 510 20.39 2.23 22.29
CA ALA A 510 19.10 1.60 22.57
C ALA A 510 19.08 0.10 22.21
N ALA A 511 19.83 -0.30 21.17
CA ALA A 511 19.95 -1.68 20.73
C ALA A 511 20.96 -2.50 21.54
N ASP A 512 21.82 -1.87 22.36
CA ASP A 512 22.85 -2.56 23.12
C ASP A 512 22.22 -3.47 24.19
N ALA A 513 22.38 -4.78 24.00
CA ALA A 513 21.89 -5.81 24.91
C ALA A 513 22.50 -5.72 26.32
N ALA A 514 23.72 -5.19 26.44
CA ALA A 514 24.47 -5.08 27.70
C ALA A 514 24.12 -3.82 28.51
N LEU A 515 23.33 -2.91 27.97
CA LEU A 515 22.91 -1.70 28.67
C LEU A 515 22.13 -2.06 29.94
N ASP A 516 22.61 -1.63 31.10
CA ASP A 516 21.96 -1.86 32.39
C ASP A 516 20.90 -0.79 32.71
N ALA A 517 20.06 -1.05 33.71
CA ALA A 517 18.95 -0.16 34.06
C ALA A 517 19.40 1.24 34.54
N PRO A 518 20.42 1.40 35.42
CA PRO A 518 20.89 2.73 35.82
C PRO A 518 21.49 3.56 34.67
N THR A 519 22.16 2.91 33.72
CA THR A 519 22.74 3.57 32.54
C THR A 519 21.66 3.91 31.53
N ALA A 520 20.71 3.02 31.28
CA ALA A 520 19.52 3.31 30.47
C ALA A 520 18.75 4.52 31.03
N ALA A 521 18.53 4.58 32.34
CA ALA A 521 17.87 5.71 33.00
C ALA A 521 18.59 7.04 32.75
N ARG A 522 19.91 7.09 33.00
CA ARG A 522 20.74 8.29 32.75
C ARG A 522 20.71 8.71 31.28
N TRP A 523 20.84 7.75 30.37
CA TRP A 523 20.84 8.03 28.94
C TRP A 523 19.49 8.56 28.46
N LEU A 524 18.37 7.94 28.86
CA LEU A 524 17.02 8.42 28.55
C LEU A 524 16.82 9.84 29.09
N GLN A 525 17.13 10.06 30.37
CA GLN A 525 16.89 11.32 31.05
C GLN A 525 17.74 12.49 30.50
N HIS A 526 19.03 12.26 30.25
CA HIS A 526 19.97 13.34 29.91
C HIS A 526 20.26 13.47 28.42
N THR A 527 19.96 12.44 27.61
CA THR A 527 20.28 12.45 26.18
C THR A 527 19.04 12.39 25.30
N LEU A 528 18.21 11.35 25.45
CA LEU A 528 17.09 11.12 24.53
C LEU A 528 15.90 12.06 24.80
N THR A 529 15.40 12.06 26.03
CA THR A 529 14.17 12.79 26.38
C THR A 529 14.26 14.30 26.14
N PRO A 530 15.37 14.99 26.44
CA PRO A 530 15.52 16.41 26.08
C PRO A 530 15.39 16.68 24.58
N LYS A 531 15.83 15.73 23.73
CA LYS A 531 15.73 15.85 22.26
C LYS A 531 14.29 15.67 21.78
N LEU A 532 13.61 14.65 22.29
CA LEU A 532 12.20 14.42 21.98
C LEU A 532 11.31 15.60 22.45
N LEU A 533 11.63 16.19 23.62
CA LEU A 533 10.94 17.38 24.11
C LEU A 533 11.25 18.65 23.28
N SER A 534 12.41 18.69 22.61
CA SER A 534 12.74 19.78 21.69
C SER A 534 12.03 19.68 20.32
N GLY A 535 11.23 18.64 20.10
CA GLY A 535 10.50 18.39 18.85
C GLY A 535 11.33 17.65 17.79
N GLU A 536 12.48 17.08 18.16
CA GLU A 536 13.28 16.24 17.27
C GLU A 536 12.58 14.89 17.09
N MET A 537 12.17 14.57 15.85
CA MET A 537 11.44 13.34 15.54
C MET A 537 12.42 12.15 15.42
N PRO A 538 12.21 11.05 16.15
CA PRO A 538 13.10 9.90 16.12
C PRO A 538 13.01 9.15 14.78
N SER A 539 14.13 8.60 14.29
CA SER A 539 14.13 7.72 13.11
C SER A 539 13.35 6.41 13.37
N ALA A 540 12.92 5.75 12.30
CA ALA A 540 12.25 4.46 12.40
C ALA A 540 13.12 3.38 13.08
N GLU A 541 14.44 3.43 12.84
CA GLU A 541 15.43 2.57 13.48
C GLU A 541 15.50 2.82 14.99
N LEU A 542 15.51 4.09 15.42
CA LEU A 542 15.54 4.45 16.84
C LEU A 542 14.25 4.06 17.54
N VAL A 543 13.09 4.28 16.91
CA VAL A 543 11.79 3.81 17.44
C VAL A 543 11.82 2.30 17.63
N SER A 544 12.31 1.54 16.65
CA SER A 544 12.40 0.07 16.76
C SER A 544 13.36 -0.36 17.87
N ALA A 545 14.51 0.31 18.02
CA ALA A 545 15.46 0.02 19.09
C ALA A 545 14.87 0.36 20.47
N LEU A 546 14.11 1.44 20.60
CA LEU A 546 13.43 1.84 21.84
C LEU A 546 12.30 0.89 22.22
N VAL A 547 11.57 0.33 21.24
CA VAL A 547 10.61 -0.76 21.48
C VAL A 547 11.35 -1.97 22.06
N GLY A 548 12.48 -2.37 21.48
CA GLY A 548 13.33 -3.43 22.04
C GLY A 548 13.87 -3.11 23.44
N LEU A 549 14.28 -1.86 23.68
CA LEU A 549 14.75 -1.39 24.98
C LEU A 549 13.63 -1.44 26.03
N SER A 550 12.40 -1.09 25.66
CA SER A 550 11.25 -1.11 26.57
C SER A 550 10.86 -2.52 27.03
N GLY A 551 11.17 -3.56 26.24
CA GLY A 551 11.01 -4.94 26.67
C GLY A 551 12.04 -5.35 27.74
N ARG A 552 13.22 -4.72 27.77
CA ARG A 552 14.31 -5.01 28.71
C ARG A 552 14.28 -4.13 29.96
N HIS A 553 13.99 -2.84 29.77
CA HIS A 553 13.98 -1.79 30.80
C HIS A 553 12.67 -0.98 30.79
N PRO A 554 11.51 -1.64 31.01
CA PRO A 554 10.19 -0.99 30.91
C PRO A 554 10.00 0.14 31.91
N GLU A 555 10.49 -0.02 33.14
CA GLU A 555 10.41 1.00 34.20
C GLU A 555 11.18 2.26 33.82
N GLN A 556 12.35 2.12 33.21
CA GLN A 556 13.18 3.24 32.80
C GLN A 556 12.53 4.01 31.65
N ILE A 557 11.91 3.31 30.69
CA ILE A 557 11.15 3.93 29.61
C ILE A 557 9.94 4.69 30.15
N ILE A 558 9.21 4.11 31.11
CA ILE A 558 8.06 4.77 31.74
C ILE A 558 8.51 6.05 32.46
N GLU A 559 9.48 5.94 33.38
CA GLU A 559 9.85 7.04 34.27
C GLU A 559 10.67 8.14 33.58
N HIS A 560 11.57 7.77 32.66
CA HIS A 560 12.53 8.71 32.07
C HIS A 560 12.21 9.10 30.63
N CYS A 561 11.21 8.50 29.97
CA CYS A 561 10.80 8.85 28.61
C CYS A 561 9.31 9.19 28.53
N LEU A 562 8.41 8.23 28.71
CA LEU A 562 6.96 8.43 28.49
C LEU A 562 6.34 9.45 29.46
N LEU A 563 6.62 9.36 30.76
CA LEU A 563 6.06 10.30 31.74
C LEU A 563 6.54 11.74 31.50
N PRO A 564 7.84 12.02 31.28
CA PRO A 564 8.31 13.36 30.90
C PRO A 564 7.64 13.93 29.64
N LEU A 565 7.44 13.10 28.61
CA LEU A 565 6.79 13.53 27.35
C LEU A 565 5.33 13.97 27.55
N THR A 566 4.68 13.48 28.61
CA THR A 566 3.32 13.90 28.96
C THR A 566 3.23 15.17 29.81
N ALA A 567 4.33 15.85 30.12
CA ALA A 567 4.28 17.04 30.98
C ALA A 567 3.71 18.30 30.29
N GLY A 568 3.66 18.36 28.95
CA GLY A 568 3.29 19.56 28.18
C GLY A 568 1.88 19.55 27.58
N GLU A 569 1.60 20.56 26.73
CA GLU A 569 0.30 20.71 26.03
C GLU A 569 0.13 19.79 24.81
N LEU A 570 1.24 19.37 24.19
CA LEU A 570 1.23 18.50 23.01
C LEU A 570 2.19 17.35 23.22
N LEU A 571 1.78 16.15 22.78
CA LEU A 571 2.67 14.99 22.79
C LEU A 571 3.58 15.08 21.56
N THR A 572 4.84 15.44 21.77
CA THR A 572 5.79 15.79 20.69
C THR A 572 6.14 14.61 19.78
N CYS A 573 5.96 13.37 20.25
CA CYS A 573 6.28 12.16 19.50
C CYS A 573 5.16 11.10 19.64
N ASP A 574 3.96 11.42 19.13
CA ASP A 574 2.74 10.59 19.28
C ASP A 574 2.93 9.16 18.69
N ASP A 575 3.60 9.04 17.55
CA ASP A 575 3.92 7.74 16.92
C ASP A 575 4.85 6.88 17.80
N LEU A 576 5.91 7.48 18.35
CA LEU A 576 6.83 6.78 19.25
C LEU A 576 6.09 6.33 20.51
N ALA A 577 5.32 7.23 21.13
CA ALA A 577 4.61 6.94 22.36
C ALA A 577 3.57 5.84 22.16
N THR A 578 2.85 5.88 21.03
CA THR A 578 1.90 4.82 20.64
C THR A 578 2.61 3.49 20.47
N ARG A 579 3.70 3.41 19.70
CA ARG A 579 4.43 2.15 19.49
C ARG A 579 5.06 1.59 20.76
N LEU A 580 5.63 2.43 21.62
CA LEU A 580 6.15 2.00 22.93
C LEU A 580 5.06 1.37 23.79
N VAL A 581 3.85 1.95 23.76
CA VAL A 581 2.71 1.46 24.52
C VAL A 581 2.10 0.19 23.91
N THR A 582 1.97 0.10 22.58
CA THR A 582 1.29 -1.01 21.90
C THR A 582 2.18 -2.21 21.66
N GLU A 583 3.46 -1.99 21.33
CA GLU A 583 4.42 -3.03 20.96
C GLU A 583 5.46 -3.30 22.05
N GLY A 584 5.87 -2.26 22.78
CA GLY A 584 7.01 -2.31 23.69
C GLY A 584 6.68 -2.80 25.11
N LEU A 585 5.73 -2.14 25.76
CA LEU A 585 5.35 -2.44 27.14
C LEU A 585 4.45 -3.68 27.23
N GLN A 586 4.73 -4.53 28.21
CA GLN A 586 3.84 -5.64 28.59
C GLN A 586 2.60 -5.14 29.35
N GLU A 587 1.60 -6.01 29.47
CA GLU A 587 0.29 -5.74 30.09
C GLU A 587 0.37 -5.14 31.51
N THR A 588 1.25 -5.67 32.36
CA THR A 588 1.49 -5.19 33.73
C THR A 588 2.05 -3.77 33.73
N HIS A 589 3.05 -3.50 32.88
CA HIS A 589 3.68 -2.19 32.73
C HIS A 589 2.73 -1.14 32.15
N ARG A 590 1.85 -1.51 31.21
CA ARG A 590 0.80 -0.64 30.68
C ARG A 590 -0.17 -0.20 31.78
N THR A 591 -0.62 -1.15 32.61
CA THR A 591 -1.49 -0.86 33.75
C THR A 591 -0.80 0.06 34.76
N GLN A 592 0.48 -0.17 35.03
CA GLN A 592 1.29 0.69 35.89
C GLN A 592 1.45 2.11 35.32
N LEU A 593 1.67 2.24 34.00
CA LEU A 593 1.72 3.54 33.33
C LEU A 593 0.39 4.29 33.47
N VAL A 594 -0.76 3.64 33.31
CA VAL A 594 -2.07 4.28 33.55
C VAL A 594 -2.16 4.79 34.98
N ARG A 595 -1.77 3.98 35.99
CA ARG A 595 -1.78 4.41 37.40
C ARG A 595 -0.87 5.63 37.63
N ARG A 596 0.33 5.64 37.04
CA ARG A 596 1.29 6.76 37.17
C ARG A 596 0.77 8.04 36.51
N LEU A 597 0.16 7.93 35.34
CA LEU A 597 -0.47 9.05 34.63
C LEU A 597 -1.66 9.59 35.43
N CYS A 598 -2.51 8.70 35.94
CA CYS A 598 -3.69 9.08 36.73
C CYS A 598 -3.33 9.59 38.14
N GLY A 599 -2.14 9.28 38.65
CA GLY A 599 -1.62 9.84 39.90
C GLY A 599 -1.16 11.30 39.79
N ARG A 600 -1.22 11.91 38.60
CA ARG A 600 -0.79 13.29 38.33
C ARG A 600 -1.95 14.09 37.71
N PRO A 601 -1.90 15.44 37.70
CA PRO A 601 -2.82 16.25 36.91
C PRO A 601 -2.74 15.84 35.43
N LEU A 602 -3.89 15.65 34.78
CA LEU A 602 -3.94 15.23 33.39
C LEU A 602 -3.67 16.44 32.48
N SER A 603 -2.49 16.51 31.90
CA SER A 603 -2.19 17.41 30.79
C SER A 603 -2.90 16.92 29.50
N PRO A 604 -3.07 17.76 28.47
CA PRO A 604 -3.59 17.29 27.19
C PRO A 604 -2.72 16.20 26.55
N ALA A 605 -1.39 16.25 26.70
CA ALA A 605 -0.49 15.19 26.24
C ALA A 605 -0.70 13.86 26.99
N ALA A 606 -0.95 13.91 28.31
CA ALA A 606 -1.31 12.72 29.09
C ALA A 606 -2.65 12.13 28.65
N VAL A 607 -3.65 12.97 28.34
CA VAL A 607 -4.94 12.53 27.79
C VAL A 607 -4.74 11.84 26.43
N SER A 608 -3.88 12.37 25.55
CA SER A 608 -3.54 11.73 24.27
C SER A 608 -2.92 10.35 24.48
N LEU A 609 -1.93 10.24 25.37
CA LEU A 609 -1.28 8.96 25.65
C LEU A 609 -2.26 7.94 26.27
N LEU A 610 -3.15 8.37 27.16
CA LEU A 610 -4.19 7.51 27.74
C LEU A 610 -5.17 7.00 26.67
N LEU A 611 -5.51 7.81 25.66
CA LEU A 611 -6.36 7.37 24.54
C LEU A 611 -5.70 6.27 23.70
N SER A 612 -4.38 6.29 23.53
CA SER A 612 -3.62 5.22 22.84
C SER A 612 -3.41 3.98 23.73
N LEU A 613 -3.29 4.18 25.04
CA LEU A 613 -3.00 3.14 26.03
C LEU A 613 -4.23 2.31 26.43
N LEU A 614 -5.39 2.95 26.60
CA LEU A 614 -6.60 2.29 27.11
C LEU A 614 -7.18 1.17 26.21
N PRO A 615 -7.14 1.25 24.86
CA PRO A 615 -7.58 0.16 23.99
C PRO A 615 -6.76 -1.12 24.15
N VAL A 616 -5.47 -0.99 24.46
CA VAL A 616 -4.51 -2.10 24.60
C VAL A 616 -4.23 -2.50 26.04
N CYS A 617 -4.92 -1.87 27.00
CA CYS A 617 -4.92 -2.28 28.41
C CYS A 617 -6.07 -3.26 28.69
N PRO A 618 -5.81 -4.31 29.49
CA PRO A 618 -6.85 -5.22 29.96
C PRO A 618 -7.81 -4.47 30.91
N PRO A 619 -9.13 -4.65 30.77
CA PRO A 619 -10.05 -4.06 31.74
C PRO A 619 -9.91 -4.79 33.08
N SER A 620 -9.76 -4.01 34.16
CA SER A 620 -9.78 -4.52 35.54
C SER A 620 -10.51 -3.53 36.45
N ALA A 621 -11.06 -4.01 37.57
CA ALA A 621 -11.77 -3.15 38.52
C ALA A 621 -10.86 -2.03 39.05
N ASP A 622 -9.61 -2.35 39.37
CA ASP A 622 -8.61 -1.37 39.82
C ASP A 622 -8.32 -0.28 38.77
N LEU A 623 -8.20 -0.67 37.50
CA LEU A 623 -8.04 0.28 36.39
C LEU A 623 -9.29 1.16 36.23
N ALA A 624 -10.48 0.57 36.36
CA ALA A 624 -11.75 1.25 36.23
C ALA A 624 -11.94 2.31 37.32
N THR A 625 -11.65 1.96 38.58
CA THR A 625 -11.71 2.88 39.72
C THR A 625 -10.66 3.99 39.59
N THR A 626 -9.41 3.64 39.25
CA THR A 626 -8.31 4.62 39.05
C THR A 626 -8.66 5.68 37.99
N LEU A 627 -9.18 5.25 36.84
CA LEU A 627 -9.61 6.15 35.78
C LEU A 627 -10.82 6.98 36.20
N THR A 628 -11.78 6.37 36.88
CA THR A 628 -13.00 7.06 37.35
C THR A 628 -12.66 8.20 38.29
N ASP A 629 -11.84 7.95 39.32
CA ASP A 629 -11.45 8.96 40.30
C ASP A 629 -10.67 10.12 39.65
N ARG A 630 -9.76 9.80 38.71
CA ARG A 630 -8.99 10.82 38.01
C ARG A 630 -9.83 11.62 37.02
N LEU A 631 -10.70 10.98 36.25
CA LEU A 631 -11.54 11.68 35.27
C LEU A 631 -12.58 12.55 35.97
N GLU A 632 -13.16 12.08 37.07
CA GLU A 632 -14.08 12.87 37.88
C GLU A 632 -13.45 14.16 38.39
N SER A 633 -12.26 14.04 39.00
CA SER A 633 -11.53 15.19 39.55
C SER A 633 -11.03 16.15 38.48
N SER A 634 -10.65 15.65 37.29
CA SER A 634 -10.16 16.49 36.17
C SER A 634 -11.28 17.19 35.40
N ALA A 635 -12.51 16.67 35.42
CA ALA A 635 -13.61 17.19 34.61
C ALA A 635 -14.04 18.62 34.97
N ALA A 636 -13.71 19.10 36.17
CA ALA A 636 -13.98 20.47 36.60
C ALA A 636 -12.94 21.49 36.11
N GLU A 637 -11.74 21.02 35.75
CA GLU A 637 -10.63 21.87 35.30
C GLU A 637 -10.96 22.55 33.96
N GLU A 638 -10.58 23.82 33.82
CA GLU A 638 -10.97 24.65 32.67
C GLU A 638 -10.47 24.09 31.34
N GLN A 639 -9.24 23.54 31.32
CA GLN A 639 -8.63 22.90 30.15
C GLN A 639 -9.42 21.70 29.61
N HIS A 640 -10.18 21.00 30.45
CA HIS A 640 -10.90 19.78 30.07
C HIS A 640 -12.37 20.04 29.73
N ARG A 641 -12.91 21.19 30.14
CA ARG A 641 -14.34 21.53 30.00
C ARG A 641 -14.82 21.57 28.54
N SER A 642 -13.94 21.93 27.60
CA SER A 642 -14.23 21.94 26.15
C SER A 642 -13.34 20.99 25.36
N SER A 643 -12.53 20.16 26.02
CA SER A 643 -11.59 19.26 25.34
C SER A 643 -12.30 18.06 24.72
N ALA A 644 -12.24 17.96 23.39
CA ALA A 644 -12.75 16.80 22.66
C ALA A 644 -11.97 15.52 23.02
N ALA A 645 -10.66 15.61 23.22
CA ALA A 645 -9.82 14.48 23.62
C ALA A 645 -10.20 13.95 25.00
N PHE A 646 -10.44 14.85 25.97
CA PHE A 646 -10.91 14.46 27.30
C PHE A 646 -12.29 13.80 27.26
N ALA A 647 -13.19 14.31 26.42
CA ALA A 647 -14.51 13.72 26.23
C ALA A 647 -14.46 12.33 25.55
N ARG A 648 -13.53 12.12 24.61
CA ARG A 648 -13.24 10.80 24.03
C ARG A 648 -12.71 9.84 25.08
N LEU A 649 -11.84 10.32 25.98
CA LEU A 649 -11.27 9.50 27.04
C LEU A 649 -12.37 9.04 28.01
N LEU A 650 -13.26 9.95 28.44
CA LEU A 650 -14.46 9.61 29.22
C LEU A 650 -15.31 8.53 28.56
N LEU A 651 -15.61 8.69 27.26
CA LEU A 651 -16.41 7.72 26.52
C LEU A 651 -15.72 6.36 26.43
N LEU A 652 -14.42 6.35 26.11
CA LEU A 652 -13.62 5.14 25.98
C LEU A 652 -13.52 4.39 27.33
N THR A 653 -13.36 5.11 28.44
CA THR A 653 -13.41 4.52 29.79
C THR A 653 -14.75 3.84 30.04
N VAL A 654 -15.87 4.51 29.76
CA VAL A 654 -17.20 3.90 29.93
C VAL A 654 -17.37 2.66 29.04
N GLN A 655 -16.93 2.71 27.78
CA GLN A 655 -17.05 1.58 26.85
C GLN A 655 -16.17 0.39 27.25
N ARG A 656 -14.96 0.65 27.77
CA ARG A 656 -13.98 -0.41 28.08
C ARG A 656 -14.16 -1.00 29.46
N THR A 657 -14.44 -0.17 30.47
CA THR A 657 -14.47 -0.60 31.87
C THR A 657 -15.84 -0.42 32.52
N GLY A 658 -16.84 0.13 31.83
CA GLY A 658 -18.13 0.47 32.43
C GLY A 658 -18.92 -0.72 33.00
N HIS A 659 -18.72 -1.93 32.46
CA HIS A 659 -19.32 -3.16 32.98
C HIS A 659 -18.70 -3.62 34.33
N LEU A 660 -17.55 -3.05 34.71
CA LEU A 660 -16.87 -3.31 35.98
C LEU A 660 -17.18 -2.26 37.04
N LEU A 661 -17.89 -1.19 36.68
CA LEU A 661 -18.18 -0.06 37.57
C LEU A 661 -19.47 -0.30 38.37
N ASP A 662 -19.44 0.03 39.66
CA ASP A 662 -20.65 0.06 40.47
C ASP A 662 -21.57 1.24 40.09
N ALA A 663 -22.77 1.28 40.67
CA ALA A 663 -23.75 2.33 40.38
C ALA A 663 -23.26 3.74 40.82
N GLY A 664 -22.46 3.82 41.89
CA GLY A 664 -21.88 5.06 42.38
C GLY A 664 -20.80 5.58 41.45
N GLU A 665 -19.89 4.72 41.00
CA GLU A 665 -18.84 5.03 40.01
C GLU A 665 -19.43 5.48 38.67
N ARG A 666 -20.48 4.81 38.19
CA ARG A 666 -21.20 5.23 36.97
C ARG A 666 -21.83 6.61 37.13
N ALA A 667 -22.43 6.90 38.29
CA ALA A 667 -22.99 8.22 38.58
C ALA A 667 -21.91 9.31 38.64
N ARG A 668 -20.72 9.00 39.17
CA ARG A 668 -19.57 9.90 39.21
C ARG A 668 -19.05 10.24 37.81
N LEU A 669 -18.95 9.25 36.91
CA LEU A 669 -18.62 9.50 35.49
C LEU A 669 -19.72 10.28 34.76
N ALA A 670 -21.00 10.02 35.06
CA ALA A 670 -22.11 10.81 34.51
C ALA A 670 -22.01 12.28 34.92
N ALA A 671 -21.71 12.55 36.20
CA ALA A 671 -21.49 13.89 36.72
C ALA A 671 -20.25 14.56 36.09
N ALA A 672 -19.17 13.79 35.85
CA ALA A 672 -17.99 14.28 35.15
C ALA A 672 -18.33 14.72 33.71
N ALA A 673 -19.15 13.95 32.98
CA ALA A 673 -19.60 14.29 31.63
C ALA A 673 -20.52 15.52 31.60
N GLU A 674 -21.33 15.73 32.65
CA GLU A 674 -22.22 16.89 32.81
C GLU A 674 -21.45 18.21 33.04
N ARG A 675 -20.28 18.15 33.70
CA ARG A 675 -19.43 19.32 33.96
C ARG A 675 -18.77 19.88 32.68
N GLY A 676 -18.70 19.09 31.61
CA GLY A 676 -18.14 19.49 30.31
C GLY A 676 -19.16 20.11 29.35
N ARG A 677 -18.72 21.10 28.56
CA ARG A 677 -19.43 21.64 27.38
C ARG A 677 -18.98 20.92 26.10
N THR A 678 -18.82 19.60 26.17
CA THR A 678 -18.16 18.80 25.12
C THR A 678 -19.16 18.16 24.16
N ALA A 679 -18.76 18.00 22.88
CA ALA A 679 -19.59 17.43 21.82
C ALA A 679 -20.06 15.98 22.08
N LEU A 680 -19.37 15.26 22.98
CA LEU A 680 -19.61 13.84 23.28
C LEU A 680 -20.44 13.59 24.54
N ARG A 681 -20.92 14.63 25.23
CA ARG A 681 -21.71 14.48 26.46
C ARG A 681 -22.90 13.53 26.29
N ARG A 682 -23.67 13.68 25.21
CA ARG A 682 -24.82 12.80 24.91
C ARG A 682 -24.41 11.34 24.67
N ALA A 683 -23.26 11.12 24.04
CA ALA A 683 -22.74 9.78 23.76
C ALA A 683 -22.27 9.08 25.05
N VAL A 684 -21.58 9.79 25.95
CA VAL A 684 -21.19 9.26 27.26
C VAL A 684 -22.41 8.88 28.09
N GLN A 685 -23.45 9.74 28.11
CA GLN A 685 -24.70 9.45 28.80
C GLN A 685 -25.49 8.29 28.18
N ALA A 686 -25.50 8.17 26.85
CA ALA A 686 -26.10 7.04 26.18
C ALA A 686 -25.35 5.74 26.50
N ALA A 687 -24.02 5.77 26.57
CA ALA A 687 -23.21 4.61 26.94
C ALA A 687 -23.44 4.19 28.40
N LEU A 688 -23.51 5.14 29.34
CA LEU A 688 -23.81 4.85 30.75
C LEU A 688 -25.21 4.27 30.95
N ARG A 689 -26.24 4.80 30.26
CA ARG A 689 -27.61 4.28 30.30
C ARG A 689 -27.75 2.86 29.74
N LYS A 690 -26.86 2.43 28.84
CA LYS A 690 -26.85 1.05 28.31
C LYS A 690 -26.30 0.03 29.32
N LEU A 691 -25.65 0.49 30.40
CA LEU A 691 -25.06 -0.35 31.44
C LEU A 691 -25.97 -0.48 32.68
N GLU A 692 -27.00 0.37 32.79
CA GLU A 692 -28.13 0.23 33.72
C GLU A 692 -29.12 -0.80 33.19
#